data_AF-A0A536PL74-F1
#
_entry.id   AF-A0A536PL74-F1
#
_cell.length_a   1.000
_cell.length_b   1.000
_cell.length_c   1.000
_cell.angle_alpha   90.00
_cell.angle_beta   90.00
_cell.angle_gamma   90.00
#
_symmetry.space_group_name_H-M   'P 1'
#
loop_
_entity.id
_entity.type
_entity.pdbx_description
1 polymer ?
#
loop_
_entity_poly.entity_id
_entity_poly.type
_entity_poly.pdbx_seq_one_letter_code
_entity_poly.pdbx_strand_id
1 'polypeptide(L)'
;MAPAATDAARTTAGNGSAASSGRPAPPCGGIARPTSCRARRGVYGGPTGANPLDEGVETPLDRGLDRSPSAQTAIGSARGRCGRHGCPSLPRSPRLQVVVVRLPAFVPVLVAVLSVGAVVIVGADALGIDRPAASAAAPTAAAETRAAPVARGRPPHDDAPPLLGIATGEEAGHIAYPDGPALPALPGEIRSVEVMVRNDGNELWQATGANPVMLSYHLYDADGHLIAWDGLRTTLPFDISPGYDGALALRVALPARTGTYSIKPDLIRDGRAWFSSLGTPQSAFPLRVTSDLDATYGATTAPASIVPGGEVNVEVRVKNTGLRAWPAGGDHPVHLGYHWFDMSSNAVVWDGVRTALPHDVAPGEEVAFTVDMRAPQGEGAYALAWDMVQEGTAWFSRVAVPMKEDTVVVERGVTFYGKGWGHGIGLSQWGAQGWAEGATGVRLVGEQIVAKYFPGAQLSRQPISLPFRVLLSAPSTACIARTIWNVARMQSPGGMRLVNDADPSVTYFDAAANQPVGFTTYGSTLIATDGWSGRQVYVGEDTVTLVPKQWWDPIGIDQKGLAYRGNLQVQVRDEGNLRVVNYVSSDDYMRGALPGEMPNDWRIEALRAQAITARTYAAWRQSTAGDRTWDVRDDTADQCYGGRSFESPRTSAAVESTAGQILTYAGKPIRALYSSAHGGISENVGCLLEAERVGTTWRCADGWPYLAVVDDPAELAAYDARGQNPHQLWSRFFSGGEIRRQIVEDYGIDIGDFVSLELNMSPGGRPVSVLVRGTHDWVDLKGDRFLRTTLGLKSTLVRMIPF
;
A
#
# COMPACT_ATOMS: atom_id res chain seq x y z
N MET A 1 29.83 -29.16 -46.17
CA MET A 1 29.23 -30.49 -46.45
C MET A 1 27.72 -30.32 -46.55
N ALA A 2 27.09 -30.94 -47.55
CA ALA A 2 25.65 -31.29 -47.53
C ALA A 2 25.53 -32.77 -47.07
N PRO A 3 24.36 -33.45 -46.93
CA PRO A 3 23.01 -33.23 -47.49
C PRO A 3 21.93 -33.12 -46.36
N ALA A 4 20.61 -33.34 -46.49
CA ALA A 4 19.63 -33.65 -47.56
C ALA A 4 18.27 -32.99 -47.15
N ALA A 5 17.31 -32.60 -48.00
CA ALA A 5 16.47 -33.35 -48.96
C ALA A 5 15.53 -34.39 -48.31
N THR A 6 14.27 -34.61 -48.73
CA THR A 6 13.42 -34.05 -49.83
C THR A 6 12.13 -33.40 -49.25
N ASP A 7 10.91 -33.27 -49.80
CA ASP A 7 10.23 -33.74 -51.04
C ASP A 7 9.00 -32.87 -51.45
N ALA A 8 8.17 -33.38 -52.37
CA ALA A 8 7.02 -32.81 -53.09
C ALA A 8 5.66 -33.47 -52.66
N ALA A 9 4.47 -33.26 -53.25
CA ALA A 9 3.76 -32.15 -53.93
C ALA A 9 2.35 -32.63 -54.39
N ARG A 10 1.65 -31.85 -55.25
CA ARG A 10 0.40 -32.15 -56.01
C ARG A 10 -0.92 -32.09 -55.21
N THR A 11 -1.93 -31.24 -55.48
CA THR A 11 -2.65 -30.73 -56.69
C THR A 11 -3.91 -31.51 -57.08
N THR A 12 -5.07 -30.84 -57.08
CA THR A 12 -6.08 -30.87 -58.17
C THR A 12 -7.08 -29.71 -57.99
N ALA A 13 -7.88 -29.38 -59.01
CA ALA A 13 -8.83 -28.27 -59.02
C ALA A 13 -10.19 -28.68 -59.62
N GLY A 14 -11.23 -27.89 -59.39
CA GLY A 14 -12.59 -28.06 -59.95
C GLY A 14 -13.32 -26.71 -60.10
N ASN A 15 -14.22 -26.57 -61.08
CA ASN A 15 -14.75 -25.29 -61.57
C ASN A 15 -16.29 -25.17 -61.52
N GLY A 16 -16.78 -23.92 -61.49
CA GLY A 16 -18.16 -23.50 -61.84
C GLY A 16 -18.62 -22.29 -61.01
N SER A 17 -18.69 -21.03 -61.48
CA SER A 17 -19.56 -20.41 -62.53
C SER A 17 -21.05 -20.29 -62.13
N ALA A 18 -21.77 -19.15 -62.24
CA ALA A 18 -21.50 -17.71 -62.50
C ALA A 18 -22.83 -16.92 -62.17
N ALA A 19 -23.13 -15.64 -62.43
CA ALA A 19 -22.52 -14.47 -63.12
C ALA A 19 -23.24 -13.15 -62.69
N SER A 20 -22.71 -11.96 -63.06
CA SER A 20 -23.35 -10.61 -63.06
C SER A 20 -23.73 -9.99 -61.69
N SER A 21 -23.81 -8.67 -61.45
CA SER A 21 -23.24 -7.40 -62.03
C SER A 21 -23.44 -6.27 -60.97
N GLY A 22 -22.93 -5.02 -61.02
CA GLY A 22 -22.16 -4.25 -62.01
C GLY A 22 -21.67 -2.90 -61.39
N ARG A 23 -21.50 -1.82 -62.19
CA ARG A 23 -21.15 -0.43 -61.77
C ARG A 23 -21.73 0.60 -62.78
N PRO A 24 -22.05 1.86 -62.39
CA PRO A 24 -21.12 3.00 -62.59
C PRO A 24 -21.22 4.16 -61.54
N ALA A 25 -20.54 5.30 -61.78
CA ALA A 25 -20.47 6.55 -60.97
C ALA A 25 -20.06 7.76 -61.90
N PRO A 26 -19.89 9.04 -61.46
CA PRO A 26 -20.14 9.73 -60.18
C PRO A 26 -21.33 10.76 -60.29
N PRO A 27 -21.29 12.14 -60.35
CA PRO A 27 -20.21 13.17 -60.35
C PRO A 27 -20.38 14.43 -59.42
N CYS A 28 -19.28 15.21 -59.29
CA CYS A 28 -19.11 16.69 -59.11
C CYS A 28 -20.05 17.63 -58.29
N GLY A 29 -19.47 18.27 -57.26
CA GLY A 29 -19.27 19.75 -57.21
C GLY A 29 -20.22 20.66 -56.39
N GLY A 30 -19.71 21.79 -55.87
CA GLY A 30 -20.53 22.92 -55.37
C GLY A 30 -19.99 23.74 -54.17
N ILE A 31 -19.63 25.02 -54.38
CA ILE A 31 -19.18 26.00 -53.37
C ILE A 31 -20.34 26.92 -52.94
N ALA A 32 -20.49 27.28 -51.65
CA ALA A 32 -20.95 28.63 -51.19
C ALA A 32 -21.04 28.82 -49.66
N ARG A 33 -20.86 30.08 -49.20
CA ARG A 33 -21.40 30.64 -47.93
C ARG A 33 -22.60 31.57 -48.27
N PRO A 34 -23.48 31.90 -47.29
CA PRO A 34 -23.42 33.22 -46.62
C PRO A 34 -23.67 33.12 -45.09
N THR A 35 -23.20 33.96 -44.16
CA THR A 35 -23.15 35.45 -44.00
C THR A 35 -24.49 36.18 -43.82
N SER A 36 -24.99 36.20 -42.57
CA SER A 36 -25.46 37.37 -41.78
C SER A 36 -26.37 38.47 -42.39
N CYS A 37 -27.52 38.78 -41.74
CA CYS A 37 -27.85 40.16 -41.28
C CYS A 37 -29.17 40.37 -40.47
N ARG A 38 -29.12 41.34 -39.53
CA ARG A 38 -30.16 42.33 -39.07
C ARG A 38 -31.61 41.93 -38.67
N ALA A 39 -31.83 41.83 -37.36
CA ALA A 39 -32.60 42.75 -36.48
C ALA A 39 -33.88 43.53 -36.94
N ARG A 40 -34.97 43.53 -36.11
CA ARG A 40 -35.46 44.69 -35.27
C ARG A 40 -36.91 44.55 -34.69
N ARG A 41 -37.11 45.12 -33.48
CA ARG A 41 -38.35 45.60 -32.79
C ARG A 41 -39.39 44.55 -32.31
N GLY A 42 -40.05 44.73 -31.14
CA GLY A 42 -39.78 45.65 -30.01
C GLY A 42 -40.99 46.00 -29.09
N VAL A 43 -40.71 46.73 -27.98
CA VAL A 43 -41.63 47.43 -27.02
C VAL A 43 -42.61 46.54 -26.20
N TYR A 44 -43.02 46.78 -24.95
CA TYR A 44 -42.85 47.83 -23.89
C TYR A 44 -42.42 47.17 -22.54
N GLY A 45 -41.99 47.85 -21.47
CA GLY A 45 -41.78 49.28 -21.16
C GLY A 45 -41.21 49.47 -19.73
N GLY A 46 -40.71 50.67 -19.38
CA GLY A 46 -40.16 51.04 -18.05
C GLY A 46 -40.90 52.27 -17.47
N PRO A 47 -40.25 53.25 -16.78
CA PRO A 47 -38.84 53.38 -16.34
C PRO A 47 -38.64 52.86 -14.89
N THR A 48 -37.60 53.13 -14.07
CA THR A 48 -36.40 54.02 -14.03
C THR A 48 -35.27 53.27 -13.28
N GLY A 49 -34.10 53.75 -12.83
CA GLY A 49 -33.42 55.07 -12.75
C GLY A 49 -32.51 55.11 -11.49
N ALA A 50 -31.35 55.79 -11.41
CA ALA A 50 -30.64 56.65 -12.35
C ALA A 50 -29.13 56.23 -12.49
N ASN A 51 -28.28 57.07 -13.07
CA ASN A 51 -26.97 56.75 -13.69
C ASN A 51 -26.01 57.99 -13.54
N PRO A 52 -24.79 58.08 -14.14
CA PRO A 52 -23.63 57.17 -14.32
C PRO A 52 -22.25 57.89 -14.03
N LEU A 53 -21.20 57.57 -14.82
CA LEU A 53 -19.86 58.22 -15.04
C LEU A 53 -18.66 57.63 -14.25
N ASP A 54 -17.46 57.42 -14.82
CA ASP A 54 -17.00 57.62 -16.22
C ASP A 54 -15.79 56.73 -16.65
N GLU A 55 -15.25 56.99 -17.85
CA GLU A 55 -14.05 56.42 -18.54
C GLU A 55 -12.71 56.45 -17.74
N GLY A 56 -11.59 55.82 -18.15
CA GLY A 56 -11.22 55.25 -19.46
C GLY A 56 -9.90 54.42 -19.50
N VAL A 57 -9.11 54.58 -20.57
CA VAL A 57 -7.99 53.69 -20.99
C VAL A 57 -6.66 54.46 -21.08
N GLU A 58 -5.51 53.87 -20.67
CA GLU A 58 -4.21 53.93 -21.40
C GLU A 58 -3.03 53.21 -20.71
N THR A 59 -1.94 52.99 -21.46
CA THR A 59 -0.57 52.52 -21.10
C THR A 59 0.42 53.04 -22.17
N PRO A 60 1.77 52.96 -22.06
CA PRO A 60 2.67 52.61 -20.94
C PRO A 60 3.78 53.70 -20.74
N LEU A 61 5.01 53.30 -20.33
CA LEU A 61 6.30 54.02 -20.17
C LEU A 61 6.66 54.38 -18.71
N ASP A 62 7.93 54.54 -18.29
CA ASP A 62 9.27 54.01 -18.68
C ASP A 62 10.29 54.60 -17.66
N ARG A 63 11.42 53.92 -17.40
CA ARG A 63 12.54 54.31 -16.49
C ARG A 63 12.18 54.34 -14.98
N GLY A 64 13.12 54.15 -14.06
CA GLY A 64 14.55 53.77 -14.22
C GLY A 64 15.45 54.47 -13.19
N LEU A 65 16.56 53.80 -12.83
CA LEU A 65 17.59 54.20 -11.84
C LEU A 65 17.08 54.16 -10.37
N ASP A 66 17.54 53.24 -9.53
CA ASP A 66 18.90 53.16 -8.94
C ASP A 66 19.22 54.32 -7.99
N ARG A 67 19.15 54.07 -6.66
CA ARG A 67 20.27 54.27 -5.71
C ARG A 67 19.96 53.90 -4.26
N SER A 68 20.67 52.89 -3.77
CA SER A 68 21.21 52.85 -2.40
C SER A 68 22.31 53.93 -2.23
N PRO A 69 22.80 54.31 -1.01
CA PRO A 69 22.87 53.46 0.20
C PRO A 69 22.72 54.13 1.60
N SER A 70 22.70 53.27 2.62
CA SER A 70 23.33 53.41 3.96
C SER A 70 23.26 54.71 4.78
N ALA A 71 22.80 54.59 6.03
CA ALA A 71 23.61 54.95 7.21
C ALA A 71 23.06 54.31 8.51
N GLN A 72 23.93 54.15 9.51
CA GLN A 72 23.61 53.72 10.88
C GLN A 72 23.29 54.94 11.77
N THR A 73 22.71 54.72 12.97
CA THR A 73 23.25 55.14 14.29
C THR A 73 22.29 54.67 15.42
N ALA A 74 22.80 54.50 16.65
CA ALA A 74 22.08 53.97 17.82
C ALA A 74 21.83 55.05 18.91
N ILE A 75 21.74 54.65 20.20
CA ILE A 75 21.49 55.48 21.42
C ILE A 75 19.97 55.76 21.63
N GLY A 76 19.38 55.76 22.84
CA GLY A 76 19.89 55.48 24.20
C GLY A 76 18.79 55.65 25.28
N SER A 77 19.13 55.49 26.56
CA SER A 77 18.21 55.58 27.73
C SER A 77 18.23 57.00 28.39
N ALA A 78 17.44 57.41 29.41
CA ALA A 78 16.61 56.69 30.40
C ALA A 78 15.58 57.57 31.18
N ARG A 79 14.55 56.93 31.77
CA ARG A 79 13.90 57.14 33.11
C ARG A 79 13.34 58.51 33.60
N GLY A 80 12.05 58.50 33.99
CA GLY A 80 11.50 59.15 35.23
C GLY A 80 10.37 60.19 35.04
N ARG A 81 9.45 60.46 35.99
CA ARG A 81 9.14 59.82 37.30
C ARG A 81 7.77 60.31 37.88
N CYS A 82 7.01 59.42 38.55
CA CYS A 82 5.96 59.68 39.58
C CYS A 82 4.70 60.50 39.19
N GLY A 83 3.52 60.35 39.81
CA GLY A 83 3.00 59.47 40.89
C GLY A 83 1.65 60.04 41.42
N ARG A 84 0.79 59.39 42.21
CA ARG A 84 0.82 58.09 42.93
C ARG A 84 -0.42 57.23 42.53
N HIS A 85 -1.43 56.79 43.31
CA HIS A 85 -1.76 56.73 44.76
C HIS A 85 -2.78 55.59 45.05
N GLY A 86 -2.64 54.86 46.17
CA GLY A 86 -3.61 53.82 46.64
C GLY A 86 -2.95 52.49 47.05
N CYS A 87 -3.22 51.98 48.27
CA CYS A 87 -2.69 50.74 48.91
C CYS A 87 -3.41 50.54 50.28
N PRO A 88 -3.31 49.40 51.03
CA PRO A 88 -2.41 48.23 50.92
C PRO A 88 -3.14 46.84 51.04
N SER A 89 -2.47 45.73 51.42
CA SER A 89 -1.50 44.91 50.64
C SER A 89 -1.19 43.55 51.35
N LEU A 90 -0.58 42.60 50.61
CA LEU A 90 0.17 41.39 51.09
C LEU A 90 -0.63 40.21 51.69
N PRO A 91 -0.10 38.95 51.74
CA PRO A 91 1.31 38.54 51.52
C PRO A 91 1.61 37.28 50.64
N ARG A 92 2.92 37.13 50.33
CA ARG A 92 3.69 35.90 49.98
C ARG A 92 3.50 35.21 48.61
N SER A 93 4.61 34.63 48.15
CA SER A 93 4.80 33.90 46.90
C SER A 93 5.36 32.48 47.14
N PRO A 94 5.21 31.56 46.17
CA PRO A 94 6.03 30.36 46.09
C PRO A 94 6.83 30.23 44.76
N ARG A 95 8.11 29.88 44.92
CA ARG A 95 8.97 29.06 44.03
C ARG A 95 8.56 28.86 42.56
N LEU A 96 9.42 29.31 41.64
CA LEU A 96 9.55 28.64 40.33
C LEU A 96 10.06 27.22 40.56
N GLN A 97 9.37 26.22 40.01
CA GLN A 97 9.96 24.91 39.73
C GLN A 97 10.52 24.92 38.32
N VAL A 98 11.81 24.56 38.17
CA VAL A 98 12.35 24.17 36.87
C VAL A 98 11.86 22.76 36.58
N VAL A 99 10.81 22.63 35.77
CA VAL A 99 10.39 21.34 35.23
C VAL A 99 11.39 20.96 34.14
N VAL A 100 12.37 20.12 34.49
CA VAL A 100 13.21 19.45 33.51
C VAL A 100 12.35 18.41 32.80
N VAL A 101 11.76 18.80 31.67
CA VAL A 101 11.13 17.86 30.74
C VAL A 101 12.24 17.01 30.15
N ARG A 102 12.49 15.84 30.75
CA ARG A 102 13.21 14.77 30.07
C ARG A 102 12.37 14.33 28.89
N LEU A 103 12.79 14.71 27.68
CA LEU A 103 12.34 14.05 26.47
C LEU A 103 12.61 12.53 26.62
N PRO A 104 11.63 11.65 26.35
CA PRO A 104 11.91 10.23 26.26
C PRO A 104 12.91 9.99 25.12
N ALA A 105 13.85 9.07 25.33
CA ALA A 105 14.83 8.75 24.30
C ALA A 105 14.15 8.13 23.08
N PHE A 106 14.52 8.58 21.87
CA PHE A 106 14.16 7.91 20.63
C PHE A 106 14.78 6.50 20.62
N VAL A 107 13.94 5.48 20.78
CA VAL A 107 14.33 4.09 20.52
C VAL A 107 14.26 3.87 19.01
N PRO A 108 15.35 3.45 18.33
CA PRO A 108 15.30 3.15 16.91
C PRO A 108 14.46 1.90 16.66
N VAL A 109 13.53 1.97 15.71
CA VAL A 109 12.76 0.80 15.26
C VAL A 109 13.68 -0.11 14.44
N LEU A 110 14.27 -1.09 15.12
CA LEU A 110 14.99 -2.18 14.46
C LEU A 110 13.96 -3.16 13.90
N VAL A 111 13.99 -3.42 12.59
CA VAL A 111 13.17 -4.48 11.99
C VAL A 111 13.77 -5.82 12.40
N ALA A 112 13.12 -6.50 13.35
CA ALA A 112 13.47 -7.82 13.83
C ALA A 112 12.42 -8.85 13.38
N VAL A 113 12.88 -10.07 13.07
CA VAL A 113 12.04 -11.17 12.58
C VAL A 113 11.17 -11.73 13.72
N LEU A 114 9.94 -12.14 13.38
CA LEU A 114 8.97 -12.70 14.33
C LEU A 114 9.44 -14.02 14.96
N SER A 115 9.42 -14.05 16.29
CA SER A 115 9.51 -15.26 17.12
C SER A 115 8.43 -15.16 18.21
N VAL A 116 7.68 -16.23 18.44
CA VAL A 116 6.51 -16.24 19.34
C VAL A 116 6.94 -16.43 20.81
N GLY A 117 6.33 -15.66 21.72
CA GLY A 117 6.50 -15.81 23.16
C GLY A 117 5.27 -15.26 23.92
N ALA A 118 4.77 -16.02 24.90
CA ALA A 118 3.51 -15.71 25.58
C ALA A 118 3.65 -14.65 26.69
N VAL A 119 2.55 -13.95 26.99
CA VAL A 119 2.45 -12.99 28.10
C VAL A 119 1.54 -13.56 29.19
N VAL A 120 2.00 -13.52 30.44
CA VAL A 120 1.24 -13.90 31.63
C VAL A 120 0.40 -12.71 32.11
N ILE A 121 -0.87 -12.95 32.44
CA ILE A 121 -1.75 -11.95 33.05
C ILE A 121 -1.92 -12.27 34.54
N VAL A 122 -1.76 -11.26 35.40
CA VAL A 122 -2.00 -11.35 36.84
C VAL A 122 -3.44 -10.89 37.14
N GLY A 123 -4.17 -11.66 37.95
CA GLY A 123 -5.56 -11.35 38.31
C GLY A 123 -5.71 -10.30 39.41
N ALA A 124 -6.93 -9.76 39.54
CA ALA A 124 -7.36 -8.91 40.64
C ALA A 124 -8.84 -9.23 40.99
N ASP A 125 -9.19 -9.09 42.27
CA ASP A 125 -10.38 -9.71 42.86
C ASP A 125 -11.71 -8.92 42.76
N ALA A 126 -12.77 -9.64 43.11
CA ALA A 126 -14.17 -9.27 42.95
C ALA A 126 -14.66 -8.04 43.76
N LEU A 127 -15.67 -7.37 43.21
CA LEU A 127 -16.76 -6.71 43.96
C LEU A 127 -18.09 -7.07 43.30
N GLY A 128 -19.10 -7.43 44.11
CA GLY A 128 -20.44 -7.80 43.64
C GLY A 128 -21.52 -6.84 44.15
N ILE A 129 -22.52 -6.57 43.32
CA ILE A 129 -23.78 -5.88 43.66
C ILE A 129 -24.93 -6.65 42.98
N ASP A 130 -26.10 -6.65 43.62
CA ASP A 130 -27.23 -7.56 43.35
C ASP A 130 -28.49 -6.80 42.87
N ARG A 131 -29.43 -7.54 42.23
CA ARG A 131 -30.84 -7.20 41.89
C ARG A 131 -31.12 -6.25 40.69
N PRO A 132 -32.36 -6.25 40.15
CA PRO A 132 -33.42 -7.28 40.17
C PRO A 132 -33.92 -7.69 38.76
N ALA A 133 -34.72 -8.76 38.68
CA ALA A 133 -35.45 -9.12 37.47
C ALA A 133 -36.69 -8.25 37.23
N ALA A 134 -37.04 -8.02 35.96
CA ALA A 134 -38.31 -7.42 35.53
C ALA A 134 -38.86 -8.20 34.33
N SER A 135 -40.17 -8.45 34.31
CA SER A 135 -40.84 -9.20 33.23
C SER A 135 -41.73 -8.29 32.38
N ALA A 136 -41.61 -8.43 31.06
CA ALA A 136 -42.56 -7.94 30.08
C ALA A 136 -42.53 -8.88 28.86
N ALA A 137 -43.69 -9.28 28.35
CA ALA A 137 -43.78 -10.19 27.21
C ALA A 137 -43.89 -9.41 25.88
N ALA A 138 -43.29 -9.96 24.83
CA ALA A 138 -43.40 -9.49 23.44
C ALA A 138 -43.94 -10.63 22.54
N PRO A 139 -44.61 -10.31 21.41
CA PRO A 139 -45.31 -11.31 20.60
C PRO A 139 -44.37 -12.20 19.77
N THR A 140 -44.88 -13.37 19.40
CA THR A 140 -44.12 -14.41 18.69
C THR A 140 -43.88 -14.09 17.21
N ALA A 141 -42.61 -13.87 16.86
CA ALA A 141 -42.06 -14.19 15.54
C ALA A 141 -40.98 -15.26 15.72
N ALA A 142 -40.87 -16.21 14.79
CA ALA A 142 -39.93 -17.33 14.92
C ALA A 142 -38.50 -16.88 14.57
N ALA A 143 -37.68 -16.59 15.58
CA ALA A 143 -36.24 -16.45 15.40
C ALA A 143 -35.61 -17.84 15.22
N GLU A 144 -34.97 -18.09 14.07
CA GLU A 144 -34.08 -19.26 13.90
C GLU A 144 -32.79 -19.00 14.68
N THR A 145 -32.76 -19.42 15.95
CA THR A 145 -31.57 -19.25 16.81
C THR A 145 -30.42 -20.15 16.35
N ARG A 146 -29.20 -19.58 16.25
CA ARG A 146 -27.97 -20.32 16.01
C ARG A 146 -27.86 -21.53 16.97
N ALA A 147 -27.62 -22.72 16.42
CA ALA A 147 -27.12 -23.84 17.22
C ALA A 147 -25.79 -23.41 17.85
N ALA A 148 -25.81 -23.15 19.16
CA ALA A 148 -24.75 -22.41 19.83
C ALA A 148 -23.37 -23.04 19.59
N PRO A 149 -22.30 -22.23 19.44
CA PRO A 149 -20.95 -22.80 19.50
C PRO A 149 -20.81 -23.56 20.81
N VAL A 150 -20.38 -24.82 20.73
CA VAL A 150 -20.12 -25.65 21.93
C VAL A 150 -19.25 -24.83 22.87
N ALA A 151 -19.70 -24.70 24.12
CA ALA A 151 -19.09 -23.81 25.10
C ALA A 151 -17.58 -24.06 25.13
N ARG A 152 -16.78 -23.03 24.85
CA ARG A 152 -15.31 -23.15 24.85
C ARG A 152 -14.89 -23.69 26.21
N GLY A 153 -14.38 -24.91 26.22
CA GLY A 153 -13.82 -25.52 27.42
C GLY A 153 -12.80 -24.58 28.04
N ARG A 154 -12.90 -24.40 29.36
CA ARG A 154 -11.94 -23.60 30.13
C ARG A 154 -10.52 -24.15 29.86
N PRO A 155 -9.51 -23.30 29.58
CA PRO A 155 -8.13 -23.79 29.51
C PRO A 155 -7.77 -24.49 30.84
N PRO A 156 -6.97 -25.57 30.80
CA PRO A 156 -7.10 -26.66 31.74
C PRO A 156 -6.69 -26.30 33.17
N HIS A 157 -7.44 -26.84 34.12
CA HIS A 157 -7.01 -27.11 35.48
C HIS A 157 -7.51 -28.51 35.86
N ASP A 158 -6.58 -29.43 36.10
CA ASP A 158 -6.70 -30.57 37.02
C ASP A 158 -7.86 -31.57 36.87
N ASP A 159 -8.43 -31.76 35.68
CA ASP A 159 -9.23 -32.95 35.32
C ASP A 159 -8.36 -34.17 34.95
N ALA A 160 -7.03 -34.05 35.06
CA ALA A 160 -6.16 -35.21 35.15
C ALA A 160 -6.28 -35.79 36.58
N PRO A 161 -6.78 -37.03 36.77
CA PRO A 161 -6.79 -37.65 38.09
C PRO A 161 -5.39 -37.63 38.71
N PRO A 162 -5.25 -37.28 40.00
CA PRO A 162 -3.95 -37.12 40.63
C PRO A 162 -3.20 -38.45 40.63
N LEU A 163 -1.88 -38.40 40.38
CA LEU A 163 -1.01 -39.57 40.22
C LEU A 163 -0.96 -40.43 41.50
N LEU A 164 -1.92 -41.34 41.64
CA LEU A 164 -2.11 -42.22 42.79
C LEU A 164 -1.16 -43.42 42.76
N GLY A 165 0.13 -43.15 42.92
CA GLY A 165 1.14 -44.15 43.31
C GLY A 165 1.53 -45.17 42.23
N ILE A 166 1.42 -44.81 40.95
CA ILE A 166 1.90 -45.63 39.82
C ILE A 166 3.39 -45.38 39.63
N ALA A 167 4.20 -46.42 39.47
CA ALA A 167 5.63 -46.30 39.19
C ALA A 167 5.91 -46.13 37.69
N THR A 168 6.94 -45.35 37.36
CA THR A 168 7.38 -45.12 35.97
C THR A 168 7.93 -46.42 35.35
N GLY A 169 7.08 -47.14 34.63
CA GLY A 169 7.36 -48.45 34.02
C GLY A 169 6.22 -49.48 34.14
N GLU A 170 5.26 -49.27 35.05
CA GLU A 170 4.09 -50.14 35.22
C GLU A 170 3.07 -49.94 34.08
N GLU A 171 2.80 -48.68 33.73
CA GLU A 171 1.88 -48.25 32.68
C GLU A 171 2.65 -47.69 31.45
N ALA A 172 3.67 -48.43 31.00
CA ALA A 172 4.42 -48.13 29.78
C ALA A 172 3.88 -48.91 28.58
N GLY A 173 3.62 -48.24 27.47
CA GLY A 173 3.19 -48.90 26.23
C GLY A 173 3.59 -48.14 24.97
N HIS A 174 3.11 -48.64 23.83
CA HIS A 174 3.20 -47.96 22.54
C HIS A 174 1.90 -48.14 21.75
N ILE A 175 1.50 -47.09 21.02
CA ILE A 175 0.31 -47.11 20.18
C ILE A 175 0.56 -46.48 18.80
N ALA A 176 0.34 -47.29 17.76
CA ALA A 176 0.57 -46.93 16.36
C ALA A 176 -0.70 -47.17 15.52
N TYR A 177 -0.95 -46.30 14.54
CA TYR A 177 -1.91 -46.59 13.47
C TYR A 177 -1.15 -47.20 12.27
N PRO A 178 -1.43 -48.44 11.85
CA PRO A 178 -0.64 -49.13 10.84
C PRO A 178 -1.01 -48.78 9.40
N ASP A 179 -2.24 -48.30 9.17
CA ASP A 179 -2.84 -48.16 7.84
C ASP A 179 -2.75 -46.75 7.24
N GLY A 180 -3.01 -46.68 5.93
CA GLY A 180 -3.09 -45.42 5.18
C GLY A 180 -4.31 -44.54 5.56
N PRO A 181 -4.42 -43.34 4.97
CA PRO A 181 -5.46 -42.37 5.33
C PRO A 181 -6.87 -42.94 5.19
N ALA A 182 -7.66 -42.83 6.25
CA ALA A 182 -8.97 -43.46 6.35
C ALA A 182 -9.94 -42.96 5.27
N LEU A 183 -10.73 -43.91 4.72
CA LEU A 183 -11.81 -43.64 3.78
C LEU A 183 -12.77 -42.54 4.31
N PRO A 184 -13.38 -41.72 3.43
CA PRO A 184 -14.29 -40.65 3.84
C PRO A 184 -15.36 -41.14 4.83
N ALA A 185 -15.68 -40.28 5.80
CA ALA A 185 -16.56 -40.61 6.91
C ALA A 185 -17.70 -39.60 7.08
N LEU A 186 -18.87 -40.06 7.51
CA LEU A 186 -20.04 -39.19 7.64
C LEU A 186 -19.99 -38.40 8.98
N PRO A 187 -20.54 -37.18 9.02
CA PRO A 187 -20.60 -36.40 10.25
C PRO A 187 -21.35 -37.12 11.37
N GLY A 188 -20.74 -37.19 12.56
CA GLY A 188 -21.36 -37.74 13.77
C GLY A 188 -21.47 -39.27 13.85
N GLU A 189 -20.92 -40.04 12.90
CA GLU A 189 -20.90 -41.51 13.03
C GLU A 189 -19.96 -41.98 14.16
N ILE A 190 -20.14 -43.22 14.62
CA ILE A 190 -19.14 -43.91 15.45
C ILE A 190 -18.47 -44.98 14.59
N ARG A 191 -17.17 -44.80 14.33
CA ARG A 191 -16.35 -45.68 13.49
C ARG A 191 -15.46 -46.58 14.35
N SER A 192 -15.24 -47.81 13.90
CA SER A 192 -14.20 -48.69 14.43
C SER A 192 -12.92 -48.49 13.63
N VAL A 193 -11.80 -48.27 14.30
CA VAL A 193 -10.47 -48.06 13.69
C VAL A 193 -9.50 -49.05 14.34
N GLU A 194 -8.73 -49.77 13.53
CA GLU A 194 -7.75 -50.74 14.02
C GLU A 194 -6.43 -50.02 14.35
N VAL A 195 -5.92 -50.23 15.57
CA VAL A 195 -4.66 -49.64 16.06
C VAL A 195 -3.77 -50.72 16.65
N MET A 196 -2.48 -50.66 16.34
CA MET A 196 -1.47 -51.51 16.95
C MET A 196 -1.19 -51.02 18.37
N VAL A 197 -1.36 -51.90 19.34
CA VAL A 197 -1.16 -51.63 20.77
C VAL A 197 -0.16 -52.64 21.32
N ARG A 198 0.81 -52.12 22.08
CA ARG A 198 1.92 -52.89 22.62
C ARG A 198 2.14 -52.55 24.09
N ASN A 199 2.28 -53.59 24.93
CA ASN A 199 2.58 -53.44 26.36
C ASN A 199 4.09 -53.62 26.59
N ASP A 200 4.80 -52.50 26.73
CA ASP A 200 6.24 -52.46 27.03
C ASP A 200 6.54 -52.36 28.54
N GLY A 201 5.50 -52.33 29.37
CA GLY A 201 5.59 -52.32 30.83
C GLY A 201 5.78 -53.72 31.43
N ASN A 202 5.73 -53.79 32.76
CA ASN A 202 5.87 -55.04 33.52
C ASN A 202 4.56 -55.55 34.14
N GLU A 203 3.45 -54.81 34.03
CA GLU A 203 2.12 -55.21 34.55
C GLU A 203 1.20 -55.84 33.48
N LEU A 204 0.31 -56.72 33.94
CA LEU A 204 -0.87 -57.14 33.19
C LEU A 204 -1.89 -56.01 33.15
N TRP A 205 -2.26 -55.52 31.96
CA TRP A 205 -3.34 -54.55 31.82
C TRP A 205 -4.69 -55.26 31.86
N GLN A 206 -5.44 -55.06 32.94
CA GLN A 206 -6.76 -55.67 33.13
C GLN A 206 -7.81 -54.99 32.25
N ALA A 207 -8.53 -55.76 31.45
CA ALA A 207 -9.64 -55.30 30.61
C ALA A 207 -10.94 -55.06 31.42
N THR A 208 -11.03 -55.64 32.62
CA THR A 208 -12.17 -55.53 33.53
C THR A 208 -11.69 -55.39 34.98
N GLY A 209 -12.52 -54.81 35.85
CA GLY A 209 -12.18 -54.66 37.28
C GLY A 209 -12.53 -53.28 37.81
N ALA A 210 -11.84 -52.86 38.88
CA ALA A 210 -12.10 -51.58 39.55
C ALA A 210 -11.39 -50.36 38.90
N ASN A 211 -10.33 -50.59 38.12
CA ASN A 211 -9.57 -49.57 37.38
C ASN A 211 -9.09 -50.20 36.05
N PRO A 212 -10.00 -50.62 35.14
CA PRO A 212 -9.60 -51.30 33.91
C PRO A 212 -8.77 -50.38 33.01
N VAL A 213 -7.86 -50.96 32.23
CA VAL A 213 -7.22 -50.24 31.12
C VAL A 213 -8.19 -50.23 29.95
N MET A 214 -8.36 -49.06 29.33
CA MET A 214 -9.24 -48.80 28.21
C MET A 214 -8.49 -48.06 27.10
N LEU A 215 -8.99 -48.20 25.88
CA LEU A 215 -8.47 -47.58 24.67
C LEU A 215 -9.34 -46.38 24.30
N SER A 216 -8.77 -45.19 24.18
CA SER A 216 -9.46 -43.93 23.86
C SER A 216 -8.59 -43.07 22.94
N TYR A 217 -8.88 -41.77 22.80
CA TYR A 217 -8.15 -40.84 21.95
C TYR A 217 -8.35 -39.38 22.34
N HIS A 218 -7.40 -38.54 21.96
CA HIS A 218 -7.57 -37.09 21.88
C HIS A 218 -7.83 -36.68 20.43
N LEU A 219 -8.70 -35.71 20.23
CA LEU A 219 -9.15 -35.23 18.92
C LEU A 219 -8.75 -33.78 18.70
N TYR A 220 -8.19 -33.47 17.52
CA TYR A 220 -7.73 -32.15 17.12
C TYR A 220 -8.32 -31.71 15.77
N ASP A 221 -8.42 -30.41 15.54
CA ASP A 221 -8.74 -29.83 14.24
C ASP A 221 -7.54 -29.87 13.25
N ALA A 222 -7.72 -29.29 12.06
CA ALA A 222 -6.68 -29.23 11.03
C ALA A 222 -5.48 -28.31 11.40
N ASP A 223 -5.69 -27.33 12.27
CA ASP A 223 -4.66 -26.40 12.76
C ASP A 223 -3.91 -26.95 13.99
N GLY A 224 -4.42 -28.03 14.59
CA GLY A 224 -3.84 -28.71 15.74
C GLY A 224 -4.41 -28.26 17.10
N HIS A 225 -5.52 -27.52 17.13
CA HIS A 225 -6.22 -27.21 18.38
C HIS A 225 -6.99 -28.43 18.89
N LEU A 226 -7.01 -28.62 20.21
CA LEU A 226 -7.72 -29.71 20.88
C LEU A 226 -9.24 -29.47 20.84
N ILE A 227 -9.98 -30.39 20.21
CA ILE A 227 -11.45 -30.42 20.18
C ILE A 227 -12.00 -31.20 21.39
N ALA A 228 -11.43 -32.37 21.67
CA ALA A 228 -11.85 -33.23 22.77
C ALA A 228 -10.64 -33.97 23.37
N TRP A 229 -10.52 -33.95 24.70
CA TRP A 229 -9.47 -34.68 25.43
C TRP A 229 -9.88 -36.14 25.71
N ASP A 230 -11.03 -36.35 26.35
CA ASP A 230 -11.55 -37.70 26.62
C ASP A 230 -12.45 -38.15 25.46
N GLY A 231 -11.88 -38.92 24.54
CA GLY A 231 -12.60 -39.56 23.44
C GLY A 231 -13.51 -40.70 23.89
N LEU A 232 -14.20 -41.32 22.94
CA LEU A 232 -15.03 -42.49 23.22
C LEU A 232 -14.18 -43.68 23.69
N ARG A 233 -14.27 -43.96 24.99
CA ARG A 233 -13.53 -45.07 25.62
C ARG A 233 -14.04 -46.43 25.16
N THR A 234 -13.10 -47.31 24.86
CA THR A 234 -13.31 -48.67 24.36
C THR A 234 -12.70 -49.67 25.33
N THR A 235 -13.49 -50.63 25.80
CA THR A 235 -13.02 -51.75 26.63
C THR A 235 -12.06 -52.63 25.84
N LEU A 236 -10.94 -53.02 26.44
CA LEU A 236 -10.06 -54.05 25.86
C LEU A 236 -10.83 -55.39 25.74
N PRO A 237 -10.58 -56.20 24.69
CA PRO A 237 -11.30 -57.46 24.47
C PRO A 237 -10.87 -58.60 25.42
N PHE A 238 -9.67 -58.49 26.00
CA PHE A 238 -9.06 -59.41 26.96
C PHE A 238 -7.90 -58.70 27.68
N ASP A 239 -7.43 -59.25 28.80
CA ASP A 239 -6.29 -58.69 29.55
C ASP A 239 -4.99 -58.74 28.72
N ILE A 240 -4.21 -57.65 28.73
CA ILE A 240 -3.03 -57.49 27.87
C ILE A 240 -1.74 -57.67 28.68
N SER A 241 -1.09 -58.82 28.51
CA SER A 241 0.17 -59.18 29.20
C SER A 241 1.37 -58.33 28.74
N PRO A 242 2.40 -58.17 29.60
CA PRO A 242 3.71 -57.65 29.19
C PRO A 242 4.26 -58.34 27.95
N GLY A 243 4.77 -57.55 26.99
CA GLY A 243 5.28 -58.05 25.72
C GLY A 243 4.22 -58.46 24.69
N TYR A 244 2.92 -58.24 24.96
CA TYR A 244 1.90 -58.26 23.91
C TYR A 244 2.18 -57.15 22.89
N ASP A 245 2.01 -57.49 21.61
CA ASP A 245 2.16 -56.60 20.45
C ASP A 245 1.11 -57.05 19.42
N GLY A 246 0.07 -56.25 19.19
CA GLY A 246 -1.09 -56.69 18.41
C GLY A 246 -2.15 -55.62 18.16
N ALA A 247 -3.03 -55.91 17.20
CA ALA A 247 -4.07 -54.99 16.76
C ALA A 247 -5.32 -55.03 17.66
N LEU A 248 -5.83 -53.86 18.03
CA LEU A 248 -7.05 -53.66 18.80
C LEU A 248 -7.98 -52.66 18.10
N ALA A 249 -9.29 -52.86 18.27
CA ALA A 249 -10.30 -51.96 17.72
C ALA A 249 -10.56 -50.76 18.67
N LEU A 250 -10.24 -49.55 18.22
CA LEU A 250 -10.64 -48.30 18.85
C LEU A 250 -11.98 -47.83 18.28
N ARG A 251 -12.94 -47.47 19.15
CA ARG A 251 -14.18 -46.80 18.73
C ARG A 251 -13.99 -45.29 18.76
N VAL A 252 -14.10 -44.64 17.61
CA VAL A 252 -14.01 -43.19 17.46
C VAL A 252 -15.40 -42.62 17.18
N ALA A 253 -15.90 -41.73 18.03
CA ALA A 253 -17.02 -40.86 17.70
C ALA A 253 -16.51 -39.69 16.86
N LEU A 254 -17.04 -39.52 15.65
CA LEU A 254 -16.55 -38.55 14.67
C LEU A 254 -17.21 -37.17 14.85
N PRO A 255 -16.53 -36.08 14.49
CA PRO A 255 -17.10 -34.73 14.48
C PRO A 255 -18.46 -34.63 13.78
N ALA A 256 -19.38 -33.87 14.37
CA ALA A 256 -20.68 -33.52 13.80
C ALA A 256 -20.59 -32.40 12.73
N ARG A 257 -19.41 -32.17 12.15
CA ARG A 257 -19.14 -31.26 11.04
C ARG A 257 -18.18 -31.91 10.05
N THR A 258 -18.25 -31.51 8.78
CA THR A 258 -17.25 -31.91 7.78
C THR A 258 -15.92 -31.16 8.02
N GLY A 259 -14.82 -31.77 7.56
CA GLY A 259 -13.48 -31.22 7.72
C GLY A 259 -12.38 -32.28 7.79
N THR A 260 -11.15 -31.79 7.94
CA THR A 260 -9.97 -32.61 8.25
C THR A 260 -9.66 -32.49 9.74
N TYR A 261 -9.34 -33.61 10.37
CA TYR A 261 -9.08 -33.74 11.81
C TYR A 261 -7.84 -34.60 12.05
N SER A 262 -7.25 -34.49 13.23
CA SER A 262 -6.17 -35.39 13.67
C SER A 262 -6.59 -36.13 14.94
N ILE A 263 -6.39 -37.45 14.95
CA ILE A 263 -6.69 -38.31 16.09
C ILE A 263 -5.37 -38.82 16.66
N LYS A 264 -5.20 -38.70 17.98
CA LYS A 264 -4.14 -39.34 18.75
C LYS A 264 -4.74 -40.39 19.66
N PRO A 265 -4.65 -41.69 19.32
CA PRO A 265 -5.03 -42.76 20.21
C PRO A 265 -4.22 -42.72 21.52
N ASP A 266 -4.85 -43.11 22.62
CA ASP A 266 -4.20 -43.27 23.93
C ASP A 266 -4.81 -44.42 24.73
N LEU A 267 -4.09 -44.86 25.75
CA LEU A 267 -4.58 -45.75 26.78
C LEU A 267 -4.91 -44.95 28.05
N ILE A 268 -5.95 -45.35 28.76
CA ILE A 268 -6.32 -44.80 30.07
C ILE A 268 -6.53 -45.95 31.05
N ARG A 269 -5.89 -45.93 32.21
CA ARG A 269 -6.30 -46.75 33.34
C ARG A 269 -7.40 -45.99 34.06
N ASP A 270 -8.63 -46.48 33.97
CA ASP A 270 -9.81 -45.73 34.37
C ASP A 270 -9.75 -45.37 35.87
N GLY A 271 -10.20 -44.15 36.20
CA GLY A 271 -10.08 -43.53 37.51
C GLY A 271 -8.66 -43.14 37.94
N ARG A 272 -7.61 -43.38 37.14
CA ARG A 272 -6.21 -43.20 37.56
C ARG A 272 -5.32 -42.31 36.70
N ALA A 273 -5.12 -42.63 35.42
CA ALA A 273 -4.12 -41.95 34.59
C ALA A 273 -4.32 -42.21 33.09
N TRP A 274 -3.94 -41.22 32.28
CA TRP A 274 -3.70 -41.37 30.84
C TRP A 274 -2.25 -41.83 30.62
N PHE A 275 -2.02 -42.84 29.77
CA PHE A 275 -0.68 -43.38 29.55
C PHE A 275 0.27 -42.34 28.94
N SER A 276 -0.25 -41.46 28.07
CA SER A 276 0.50 -40.29 27.57
C SER A 276 1.00 -39.36 28.67
N SER A 277 0.22 -39.15 29.75
CA SER A 277 0.63 -38.34 30.91
C SER A 277 1.75 -38.98 31.74
N LEU A 278 1.97 -40.30 31.57
CA LEU A 278 3.09 -41.06 32.14
C LEU A 278 4.29 -41.19 31.18
N GLY A 279 4.21 -40.58 29.98
CA GLY A 279 5.27 -40.57 28.98
C GLY A 279 5.17 -41.61 27.87
N THR A 280 4.06 -42.34 27.75
CA THR A 280 3.82 -43.25 26.60
C THR A 280 3.76 -42.46 25.28
N PRO A 281 4.55 -42.82 24.26
CA PRO A 281 4.53 -42.12 22.97
C PRO A 281 3.23 -42.34 22.20
N GLN A 282 2.55 -41.24 21.85
CA GLN A 282 1.37 -41.25 20.98
C GLN A 282 1.77 -41.06 19.50
N SER A 283 1.18 -41.87 18.62
CA SER A 283 1.10 -41.56 17.18
C SER A 283 -0.13 -40.69 16.89
N ALA A 284 -0.16 -40.08 15.71
CA ALA A 284 -1.29 -39.28 15.23
C ALA A 284 -1.64 -39.69 13.79
N PHE A 285 -2.93 -39.81 13.47
CA PHE A 285 -3.39 -40.08 12.09
C PHE A 285 -4.45 -39.07 11.63
N PRO A 286 -4.52 -38.76 10.32
CA PRO A 286 -5.52 -37.85 9.77
C PRO A 286 -6.86 -38.58 9.56
N LEU A 287 -7.95 -37.90 9.92
CA LEU A 287 -9.32 -38.28 9.61
C LEU A 287 -9.94 -37.24 8.67
N ARG A 288 -10.72 -37.70 7.69
CA ARG A 288 -11.52 -36.85 6.81
C ARG A 288 -13.02 -37.13 6.99
N VAL A 289 -13.75 -36.16 7.54
CA VAL A 289 -15.21 -36.17 7.64
C VAL A 289 -15.78 -35.36 6.48
N THR A 290 -16.76 -35.90 5.74
CA THR A 290 -17.31 -35.30 4.52
C THR A 290 -18.70 -35.85 4.21
N SER A 291 -19.35 -35.35 3.17
CA SER A 291 -20.74 -35.65 2.79
C SER A 291 -20.88 -35.70 1.25
N ASP A 292 -22.02 -36.14 0.73
CA ASP A 292 -22.40 -35.97 -0.69
C ASP A 292 -22.21 -34.51 -1.14
N LEU A 293 -22.64 -33.58 -0.29
CA LEU A 293 -22.46 -32.13 -0.41
C LEU A 293 -21.52 -31.66 0.70
N ASP A 294 -20.32 -31.21 0.34
CA ASP A 294 -19.31 -30.69 1.26
C ASP A 294 -18.43 -29.66 0.54
N ALA A 295 -18.05 -28.60 1.24
CA ALA A 295 -17.34 -27.46 0.66
C ALA A 295 -16.27 -26.92 1.61
N THR A 296 -15.16 -26.46 1.04
CA THR A 296 -14.15 -25.68 1.76
C THR A 296 -13.91 -24.34 1.08
N TYR A 297 -13.91 -23.26 1.84
CA TYR A 297 -13.78 -21.89 1.36
C TYR A 297 -12.32 -21.41 1.51
N GLY A 298 -11.82 -20.67 0.52
CA GLY A 298 -10.51 -20.02 0.56
C GLY A 298 -10.54 -18.65 1.24
N ALA A 299 -9.51 -17.85 0.98
CA ALA A 299 -9.53 -16.42 1.27
C ALA A 299 -10.56 -15.70 0.38
N THR A 300 -11.10 -14.59 0.89
CA THR A 300 -12.11 -13.75 0.21
C THR A 300 -11.56 -12.33 0.02
N THR A 301 -12.21 -11.53 -0.83
CA THR A 301 -11.92 -10.08 -0.91
C THR A 301 -12.93 -9.24 -0.13
N ALA A 302 -13.51 -9.78 0.94
CA ALA A 302 -14.45 -9.05 1.80
C ALA A 302 -13.75 -7.81 2.40
N PRO A 303 -14.37 -6.61 2.33
CA PRO A 303 -13.74 -5.42 2.88
C PRO A 303 -13.77 -5.46 4.42
N ALA A 304 -12.73 -4.95 5.07
CA ALA A 304 -12.72 -4.84 6.54
C ALA A 304 -13.78 -3.86 7.07
N SER A 305 -14.19 -2.87 6.26
CA SER A 305 -15.27 -1.95 6.58
C SER A 305 -16.00 -1.41 5.33
N ILE A 306 -17.26 -1.01 5.52
CA ILE A 306 -18.17 -0.57 4.46
C ILE A 306 -19.21 0.44 5.01
N VAL A 307 -19.78 1.28 4.14
CA VAL A 307 -20.88 2.18 4.53
C VAL A 307 -22.20 1.43 4.77
N PRO A 308 -23.09 1.92 5.66
CA PRO A 308 -24.45 1.39 5.82
C PRO A 308 -25.18 1.25 4.48
N GLY A 309 -25.67 0.04 4.18
CA GLY A 309 -26.35 -0.26 2.93
C GLY A 309 -25.48 -0.29 1.67
N GLY A 310 -24.17 -0.15 1.80
CA GLY A 310 -23.23 -0.18 0.68
C GLY A 310 -23.20 -1.53 -0.04
N GLU A 311 -22.89 -1.49 -1.33
CA GLU A 311 -22.83 -2.66 -2.21
C GLU A 311 -21.41 -2.81 -2.78
N VAL A 312 -20.90 -4.03 -2.83
CA VAL A 312 -19.54 -4.34 -3.27
C VAL A 312 -19.44 -5.77 -3.81
N ASN A 313 -18.75 -5.93 -4.93
CA ASN A 313 -18.44 -7.24 -5.48
C ASN A 313 -17.31 -7.90 -4.66
N VAL A 314 -17.54 -9.09 -4.12
CA VAL A 314 -16.56 -9.87 -3.35
C VAL A 314 -16.19 -11.13 -4.11
N GLU A 315 -14.88 -11.37 -4.32
CA GLU A 315 -14.40 -12.66 -4.79
C GLU A 315 -14.34 -13.67 -3.64
N VAL A 316 -14.87 -14.87 -3.87
CA VAL A 316 -14.87 -16.00 -2.94
C VAL A 316 -14.43 -17.25 -3.69
N ARG A 317 -13.36 -17.90 -3.22
CA ARG A 317 -12.93 -19.21 -3.73
C ARG A 317 -13.61 -20.31 -2.92
N VAL A 318 -14.23 -21.27 -3.60
CA VAL A 318 -14.87 -22.42 -2.96
C VAL A 318 -14.46 -23.68 -3.70
N LYS A 319 -14.03 -24.69 -2.93
CA LYS A 319 -13.65 -26.00 -3.44
C LYS A 319 -14.74 -27.02 -3.10
N ASN A 320 -15.15 -27.80 -4.10
CA ASN A 320 -15.99 -28.96 -3.86
C ASN A 320 -15.17 -30.05 -3.18
N THR A 321 -15.53 -30.36 -1.93
CA THR A 321 -14.92 -31.45 -1.16
C THR A 321 -15.89 -32.62 -0.94
N GLY A 322 -17.12 -32.51 -1.46
CA GLY A 322 -18.13 -33.56 -1.41
C GLY A 322 -17.80 -34.77 -2.28
N LEU A 323 -18.63 -35.80 -2.11
CA LEU A 323 -18.53 -37.04 -2.89
C LEU A 323 -19.20 -36.92 -4.27
N ARG A 324 -19.94 -35.84 -4.55
CA ARG A 324 -20.69 -35.63 -5.79
C ARG A 324 -20.39 -34.28 -6.44
N ALA A 325 -20.57 -34.22 -7.76
CA ALA A 325 -20.50 -32.97 -8.51
C ALA A 325 -21.68 -32.05 -8.15
N TRP A 326 -21.41 -30.75 -8.11
CA TRP A 326 -22.43 -29.72 -7.90
C TRP A 326 -23.04 -29.30 -9.25
N PRO A 327 -24.35 -29.48 -9.47
CA PRO A 327 -24.99 -29.04 -10.71
C PRO A 327 -25.14 -27.51 -10.76
N ALA A 328 -24.79 -26.88 -11.87
CA ALA A 328 -25.02 -25.45 -12.12
C ALA A 328 -26.43 -25.14 -12.67
N GLY A 329 -27.20 -26.17 -13.05
CA GLY A 329 -28.55 -26.05 -13.60
C GLY A 329 -29.45 -27.24 -13.27
N GLY A 330 -30.62 -27.29 -13.90
CA GLY A 330 -31.67 -28.29 -13.63
C GLY A 330 -32.62 -27.86 -12.51
N ASP A 331 -33.30 -28.83 -11.88
CA ASP A 331 -34.34 -28.57 -10.88
C ASP A 331 -33.78 -28.20 -9.49
N HIS A 332 -32.54 -28.62 -9.20
CA HIS A 332 -31.86 -28.42 -7.91
C HIS A 332 -30.41 -27.92 -8.10
N PRO A 333 -30.21 -26.74 -8.72
CA PRO A 333 -28.89 -26.15 -8.93
C PRO A 333 -28.24 -25.73 -7.62
N VAL A 334 -26.91 -25.72 -7.59
CA VAL A 334 -26.09 -25.24 -6.49
C VAL A 334 -25.66 -23.79 -6.72
N HIS A 335 -25.80 -22.97 -5.69
CA HIS A 335 -25.42 -21.56 -5.67
C HIS A 335 -24.53 -21.28 -4.46
N LEU A 336 -23.73 -20.20 -4.53
CA LEU A 336 -23.19 -19.54 -3.35
C LEU A 336 -24.19 -18.50 -2.85
N GLY A 337 -24.39 -18.44 -1.53
CA GLY A 337 -25.12 -17.37 -0.86
C GLY A 337 -24.28 -16.76 0.27
N TYR A 338 -24.85 -15.78 0.96
CA TYR A 338 -24.23 -15.18 2.14
C TYR A 338 -25.27 -14.83 3.21
N HIS A 339 -24.80 -14.73 4.45
CA HIS A 339 -25.56 -14.30 5.62
C HIS A 339 -24.81 -13.17 6.34
N TRP A 340 -25.54 -12.30 7.03
CA TRP A 340 -24.98 -11.36 7.99
C TRP A 340 -25.43 -11.71 9.39
N PHE A 341 -24.49 -11.85 10.32
CA PHE A 341 -24.74 -12.01 11.74
C PHE A 341 -24.20 -10.82 12.54
N ASP A 342 -24.88 -10.43 13.62
CA ASP A 342 -24.29 -9.53 14.62
C ASP A 342 -23.21 -10.24 15.46
N MET A 343 -22.44 -9.50 16.27
CA MET A 343 -21.43 -10.11 17.15
C MET A 343 -22.02 -10.95 18.30
N SER A 344 -23.34 -10.93 18.52
CA SER A 344 -24.07 -11.87 19.39
C SER A 344 -24.54 -13.12 18.65
N SER A 345 -24.20 -13.23 17.36
CA SER A 345 -24.53 -14.31 16.44
C SER A 345 -26.01 -14.45 16.06
N ASN A 346 -26.79 -13.38 16.16
CA ASN A 346 -28.16 -13.33 15.61
C ASN A 346 -28.10 -13.03 14.12
N ALA A 347 -28.95 -13.67 13.31
CA ALA A 347 -29.03 -13.38 11.88
C ALA A 347 -29.69 -12.01 11.63
N VAL A 348 -28.93 -11.09 11.03
CA VAL A 348 -29.35 -9.74 10.62
C VAL A 348 -29.81 -9.74 9.16
N VAL A 349 -29.17 -10.56 8.32
CA VAL A 349 -29.66 -10.96 7.00
C VAL A 349 -29.45 -12.47 6.88
N TRP A 350 -30.52 -13.26 6.88
CA TRP A 350 -30.40 -14.71 6.67
C TRP A 350 -30.32 -15.09 5.18
N ASP A 351 -30.87 -14.28 4.27
CA ASP A 351 -30.98 -14.65 2.85
C ASP A 351 -30.34 -13.59 1.96
N GLY A 352 -29.02 -13.71 1.75
CA GLY A 352 -28.25 -12.88 0.82
C GLY A 352 -28.44 -13.29 -0.65
N VAL A 353 -28.00 -12.42 -1.55
CA VAL A 353 -28.11 -12.64 -3.01
C VAL A 353 -27.43 -13.95 -3.42
N ARG A 354 -28.08 -14.72 -4.30
CA ARG A 354 -27.54 -15.97 -4.88
C ARG A 354 -26.59 -15.66 -6.02
N THR A 355 -25.43 -16.30 -6.03
CA THR A 355 -24.52 -16.34 -7.18
C THR A 355 -24.48 -17.76 -7.75
N ALA A 356 -24.83 -17.90 -9.02
CA ALA A 356 -24.86 -19.18 -9.71
C ALA A 356 -23.46 -19.72 -10.00
N LEU A 357 -23.35 -21.04 -10.12
CA LEU A 357 -22.15 -21.69 -10.63
C LEU A 357 -21.94 -21.38 -12.13
N PRO A 358 -20.69 -21.19 -12.59
CA PRO A 358 -20.40 -21.01 -14.03
C PRO A 358 -20.56 -22.30 -14.84
N HIS A 359 -20.35 -23.47 -14.21
CA HIS A 359 -20.46 -24.81 -14.78
C HIS A 359 -20.56 -25.85 -13.65
N ASP A 360 -20.90 -27.11 -13.98
CA ASP A 360 -21.00 -28.20 -13.00
C ASP A 360 -19.63 -28.51 -12.37
N VAL A 361 -19.49 -28.37 -11.04
CA VAL A 361 -18.19 -28.46 -10.34
C VAL A 361 -17.95 -29.86 -9.78
N ALA A 362 -16.91 -30.54 -10.25
CA ALA A 362 -16.59 -31.92 -9.88
C ALA A 362 -15.99 -32.05 -8.46
N PRO A 363 -16.06 -33.23 -7.82
CA PRO A 363 -15.34 -33.50 -6.57
C PRO A 363 -13.85 -33.19 -6.67
N GLY A 364 -13.35 -32.33 -5.79
CA GLY A 364 -11.95 -31.88 -5.76
C GLY A 364 -11.64 -30.65 -6.61
N GLU A 365 -12.58 -30.12 -7.37
CA GLU A 365 -12.43 -28.90 -8.18
C GLU A 365 -12.64 -27.62 -7.33
N GLU A 366 -11.93 -26.54 -7.67
CA GLU A 366 -12.10 -25.20 -7.08
C GLU A 366 -12.69 -24.23 -8.11
N VAL A 367 -13.70 -23.48 -7.69
CA VAL A 367 -14.34 -22.41 -8.46
C VAL A 367 -14.19 -21.07 -7.72
N ALA A 368 -14.09 -19.97 -8.47
CA ALA A 368 -14.14 -18.62 -7.94
C ALA A 368 -15.47 -17.96 -8.31
N PHE A 369 -16.17 -17.43 -7.31
CA PHE A 369 -17.37 -16.62 -7.47
C PHE A 369 -17.02 -15.13 -7.37
N THR A 370 -17.79 -14.29 -8.05
CA THR A 370 -17.88 -12.85 -7.77
C THR A 370 -19.30 -12.60 -7.27
N VAL A 371 -19.44 -12.24 -5.98
CA VAL A 371 -20.73 -12.07 -5.30
C VAL A 371 -21.03 -10.59 -5.10
N ASP A 372 -22.18 -10.14 -5.59
CA ASP A 372 -22.67 -8.78 -5.37
C ASP A 372 -23.26 -8.68 -3.96
N MET A 373 -22.42 -8.31 -3.00
CA MET A 373 -22.74 -8.32 -1.58
C MET A 373 -23.22 -6.93 -1.12
N ARG A 374 -24.32 -6.93 -0.36
CA ARG A 374 -24.94 -5.74 0.23
C ARG A 374 -24.85 -5.74 1.75
N ALA A 375 -24.43 -4.63 2.34
CA ALA A 375 -24.27 -4.44 3.78
C ALA A 375 -25.58 -4.13 4.54
N PRO A 376 -25.65 -4.43 5.86
CA PRO A 376 -26.70 -3.95 6.76
C PRO A 376 -26.87 -2.42 6.77
N GLN A 377 -28.05 -1.95 7.18
CA GLN A 377 -28.36 -0.53 7.34
C GLN A 377 -27.96 0.04 8.72
N GLY A 378 -27.68 -0.83 9.70
CA GLY A 378 -27.21 -0.43 11.03
C GLY A 378 -25.69 -0.39 11.10
N GLU A 379 -25.14 0.60 11.80
CA GLU A 379 -23.70 0.64 12.10
C GLU A 379 -23.35 -0.40 13.17
N GLY A 380 -22.14 -0.98 13.08
CA GLY A 380 -21.66 -2.01 14.01
C GLY A 380 -20.65 -2.97 13.36
N ALA A 381 -20.09 -3.87 14.17
CA ALA A 381 -19.33 -5.01 13.66
C ALA A 381 -20.28 -6.19 13.38
N TYR A 382 -20.06 -6.89 12.28
CA TYR A 382 -20.84 -8.03 11.83
C TYR A 382 -19.93 -9.14 11.30
N ALA A 383 -20.42 -10.39 11.36
CA ALA A 383 -19.82 -11.51 10.65
C ALA A 383 -20.59 -11.74 9.33
N LEU A 384 -19.90 -11.58 8.21
CA LEU A 384 -20.33 -11.98 6.88
C LEU A 384 -20.00 -13.46 6.69
N ALA A 385 -21.01 -14.32 6.65
CA ALA A 385 -20.83 -15.75 6.51
C ALA A 385 -21.16 -16.21 5.09
N TRP A 386 -20.25 -16.95 4.46
CA TRP A 386 -20.44 -17.58 3.16
C TRP A 386 -20.95 -19.00 3.35
N ASP A 387 -22.03 -19.36 2.67
CA ASP A 387 -22.56 -20.72 2.64
C ASP A 387 -23.04 -21.11 1.25
N MET A 388 -22.78 -22.36 0.87
CA MET A 388 -23.29 -22.97 -0.35
C MET A 388 -24.72 -23.45 -0.12
N VAL A 389 -25.55 -23.48 -1.16
CA VAL A 389 -26.94 -23.96 -1.09
C VAL A 389 -27.28 -24.76 -2.33
N GLN A 390 -27.92 -25.92 -2.13
CA GLN A 390 -28.61 -26.62 -3.21
C GLN A 390 -30.09 -26.24 -3.18
N GLU A 391 -30.55 -25.59 -4.24
CA GLU A 391 -31.89 -25.02 -4.31
C GLU A 391 -32.99 -26.07 -4.19
N GLY A 392 -34.05 -25.72 -3.47
CA GLY A 392 -35.13 -26.64 -3.08
C GLY A 392 -34.71 -27.80 -2.16
N THR A 393 -33.43 -27.89 -1.76
CA THR A 393 -32.89 -28.99 -0.93
C THR A 393 -32.42 -28.49 0.43
N ALA A 394 -31.24 -27.86 0.52
CA ALA A 394 -30.66 -27.41 1.78
C ALA A 394 -29.50 -26.43 1.57
N TRP A 395 -29.32 -25.54 2.57
CA TRP A 395 -28.05 -24.87 2.85
C TRP A 395 -27.00 -25.90 3.33
N PHE A 396 -25.75 -25.75 2.91
CA PHE A 396 -24.67 -26.67 3.24
C PHE A 396 -24.36 -26.65 4.75
N SER A 397 -24.51 -25.49 5.41
CA SER A 397 -24.48 -25.37 6.88
C SER A 397 -25.52 -26.21 7.61
N ARG A 398 -26.69 -26.47 7.00
CA ARG A 398 -27.74 -27.34 7.55
C ARG A 398 -27.43 -28.84 7.35
N VAL A 399 -26.46 -29.18 6.49
CA VAL A 399 -25.91 -30.54 6.31
C VAL A 399 -24.45 -30.64 6.77
N ALA A 400 -24.16 -29.98 7.90
CA ALA A 400 -22.93 -30.10 8.69
C ALA A 400 -21.64 -29.48 8.08
N VAL A 401 -21.73 -28.74 6.99
CA VAL A 401 -20.57 -28.04 6.40
C VAL A 401 -20.27 -26.74 7.17
N PRO A 402 -19.02 -26.43 7.56
CA PRO A 402 -18.69 -25.15 8.19
C PRO A 402 -18.82 -23.98 7.21
N MET A 403 -19.59 -22.95 7.57
CA MET A 403 -19.55 -21.65 6.88
C MET A 403 -18.19 -20.97 7.07
N LYS A 404 -17.79 -20.12 6.13
CA LYS A 404 -16.64 -19.22 6.27
C LYS A 404 -17.12 -17.84 6.72
N GLU A 405 -16.71 -17.39 7.90
CA GLU A 405 -17.04 -16.07 8.45
C GLU A 405 -15.91 -15.05 8.15
N ASP A 406 -16.25 -13.83 7.76
CA ASP A 406 -15.38 -12.64 7.61
C ASP A 406 -15.93 -11.51 8.47
N THR A 407 -15.10 -10.87 9.30
CA THR A 407 -15.54 -9.74 10.15
C THR A 407 -15.50 -8.43 9.35
N VAL A 408 -16.63 -7.74 9.28
CA VAL A 408 -16.77 -6.44 8.60
C VAL A 408 -17.38 -5.40 9.54
N VAL A 409 -16.83 -4.19 9.55
CA VAL A 409 -17.40 -3.04 10.27
C VAL A 409 -18.26 -2.21 9.32
N VAL A 410 -19.54 -2.06 9.63
CA VAL A 410 -20.43 -1.12 8.96
C VAL A 410 -20.40 0.21 9.70
N GLU A 411 -19.91 1.27 9.07
CA GLU A 411 -19.81 2.61 9.68
C GLU A 411 -19.88 3.73 8.62
N ARG A 412 -20.38 4.92 9.00
CA ARG A 412 -20.33 6.11 8.15
C ARG A 412 -18.90 6.46 7.78
N GLY A 413 -18.70 6.76 6.50
CA GLY A 413 -17.41 7.11 5.92
C GLY A 413 -17.53 7.33 4.43
N VAL A 414 -16.40 7.24 3.73
CA VAL A 414 -16.32 7.41 2.27
C VAL A 414 -15.41 6.36 1.69
N THR A 415 -15.93 5.60 0.71
CA THR A 415 -15.09 4.77 -0.17
C THR A 415 -14.72 5.56 -1.42
N PHE A 416 -13.44 5.88 -1.55
CA PHE A 416 -12.88 6.43 -2.79
C PHE A 416 -12.54 5.30 -3.75
N TYR A 417 -12.93 5.45 -5.01
CA TYR A 417 -12.54 4.58 -6.12
C TYR A 417 -11.70 5.41 -7.08
N GLY A 418 -10.47 5.00 -7.36
CA GLY A 418 -9.49 5.82 -8.06
C GLY A 418 -8.64 5.08 -9.08
N LYS A 419 -7.88 5.88 -9.85
CA LYS A 419 -6.98 5.42 -10.90
C LYS A 419 -5.64 6.15 -10.84
N GLY A 420 -4.58 5.53 -11.34
CA GLY A 420 -3.23 6.09 -11.37
C GLY A 420 -2.53 6.15 -10.00
N TRP A 421 -1.30 6.69 -10.01
CA TRP A 421 -0.45 6.93 -8.85
C TRP A 421 0.43 8.16 -9.10
N GLY A 422 0.31 9.16 -8.22
CA GLY A 422 0.98 10.46 -8.30
C GLY A 422 0.00 11.61 -8.55
N HIS A 423 0.53 12.78 -8.93
CA HIS A 423 -0.28 13.99 -9.13
C HIS A 423 -1.06 14.00 -10.46
N GLY A 424 -0.61 13.27 -11.49
CA GLY A 424 -1.30 13.20 -12.77
C GLY A 424 -1.08 14.42 -13.68
N ILE A 425 0.16 14.94 -13.77
CA ILE A 425 0.48 16.22 -14.42
C ILE A 425 1.75 16.05 -15.24
N GLY A 426 1.79 16.59 -16.46
CA GLY A 426 2.93 16.47 -17.38
C GLY A 426 3.04 15.04 -17.94
N LEU A 427 4.18 14.38 -17.80
CA LEU A 427 4.42 13.05 -18.37
C LEU A 427 3.94 11.91 -17.46
N SER A 428 3.15 10.98 -18.03
CA SER A 428 2.91 9.67 -17.41
C SER A 428 4.06 8.72 -17.72
N GLN A 429 4.59 8.07 -16.69
CA GLN A 429 5.64 7.05 -16.87
C GLN A 429 5.07 5.79 -17.52
N TRP A 430 3.98 5.24 -16.98
CA TRP A 430 3.29 4.09 -17.57
C TRP A 430 2.73 4.40 -18.97
N GLY A 431 2.27 5.62 -19.21
CA GLY A 431 1.87 6.06 -20.55
C GLY A 431 3.06 6.13 -21.52
N ALA A 432 4.20 6.69 -21.10
CA ALA A 432 5.42 6.71 -21.91
C ALA A 432 5.89 5.30 -22.30
N GLN A 433 5.80 4.33 -21.39
CA GLN A 433 5.99 2.91 -21.69
C GLN A 433 4.99 2.42 -22.75
N GLY A 434 3.68 2.63 -22.56
CA GLY A 434 2.65 2.25 -23.55
C GLY A 434 2.85 2.85 -24.96
N TRP A 435 3.24 4.12 -25.06
CA TRP A 435 3.56 4.78 -26.34
C TRP A 435 4.84 4.22 -26.99
N ALA A 436 5.86 3.86 -26.19
CA ALA A 436 7.08 3.23 -26.69
C ALA A 436 6.84 1.76 -27.14
N GLU A 437 5.89 1.06 -26.53
CA GLU A 437 5.48 -0.29 -26.92
C GLU A 437 4.56 -0.32 -28.14
N GLY A 438 3.82 0.76 -28.35
CA GLY A 438 2.81 0.88 -29.40
C GLY A 438 1.47 0.29 -28.98
N ALA A 439 1.09 0.42 -27.70
CA ALA A 439 -0.17 -0.09 -27.15
C ALA A 439 -1.42 0.47 -27.85
N THR A 440 -1.30 1.65 -28.49
CA THR A 440 -2.33 2.29 -29.33
C THR A 440 -2.18 1.99 -30.82
N GLY A 441 -1.37 0.99 -31.19
CA GLY A 441 -1.06 0.59 -32.57
C GLY A 441 0.11 1.32 -33.22
N VAL A 442 0.65 2.38 -32.61
CA VAL A 442 1.79 3.17 -33.14
C VAL A 442 2.87 3.34 -32.07
N ARG A 443 4.09 2.90 -32.36
CA ARG A 443 5.27 3.16 -31.52
C ARG A 443 5.78 4.58 -31.72
N LEU A 444 6.05 5.28 -30.64
CA LEU A 444 6.64 6.61 -30.64
C LEU A 444 8.09 6.58 -30.13
N VAL A 445 8.94 7.46 -30.66
CA VAL A 445 10.28 7.72 -30.09
C VAL A 445 10.21 8.72 -28.94
N GLY A 446 11.24 8.78 -28.09
CA GLY A 446 11.26 9.61 -26.88
C GLY A 446 10.88 11.07 -27.11
N GLU A 447 11.38 11.68 -28.19
CA GLU A 447 11.03 13.04 -28.61
C GLU A 447 9.55 13.22 -28.99
N GLN A 448 8.91 12.19 -29.57
CA GLN A 448 7.48 12.19 -29.88
C GLN A 448 6.62 11.93 -28.65
N ILE A 449 7.10 11.12 -27.70
CA ILE A 449 6.42 10.83 -26.44
C ILE A 449 6.35 12.12 -25.60
N VAL A 450 7.45 12.84 -25.41
CA VAL A 450 7.41 14.12 -24.66
C VAL A 450 6.55 15.18 -25.35
N ALA A 451 6.48 15.18 -26.68
CA ALA A 451 5.61 16.08 -27.44
C ALA A 451 4.10 15.78 -27.28
N LYS A 452 3.72 14.60 -26.74
CA LYS A 452 2.33 14.32 -26.30
C LYS A 452 2.00 15.06 -25.01
N TYR A 453 2.88 14.98 -24.02
CA TYR A 453 2.61 15.46 -22.66
C TYR A 453 2.90 16.94 -22.43
N PHE A 454 3.77 17.55 -23.24
CA PHE A 454 4.16 18.95 -23.10
C PHE A 454 3.79 19.77 -24.36
N PRO A 455 2.49 19.97 -24.65
CA PRO A 455 2.04 20.63 -25.88
C PRO A 455 2.58 22.06 -26.00
N GLY A 456 3.08 22.41 -27.18
CA GLY A 456 3.68 23.71 -27.46
C GLY A 456 5.10 23.92 -26.91
N ALA A 457 5.65 22.98 -26.13
CA ALA A 457 7.06 23.00 -25.76
C ALA A 457 7.96 22.59 -26.96
N GLN A 458 9.19 23.07 -26.96
CA GLN A 458 10.16 22.88 -28.05
C GLN A 458 11.44 22.22 -27.52
N LEU A 459 12.07 21.36 -28.33
CA LEU A 459 13.36 20.77 -27.97
C LEU A 459 14.48 21.82 -28.04
N SER A 460 15.32 21.84 -27.01
CA SER A 460 16.52 22.65 -26.88
C SER A 460 17.64 21.81 -26.23
N ARG A 461 18.78 22.43 -25.92
CA ARG A 461 19.92 21.79 -25.25
C ARG A 461 20.34 22.57 -24.01
N GLN A 462 20.51 21.86 -22.89
CA GLN A 462 21.19 22.36 -21.70
C GLN A 462 22.68 22.60 -22.04
N PRO A 463 23.25 23.80 -21.82
CA PRO A 463 24.65 24.05 -22.11
C PRO A 463 25.58 23.22 -21.22
N ILE A 464 26.64 22.66 -21.80
CA ILE A 464 27.66 21.87 -21.06
C ILE A 464 28.37 22.72 -20.00
N SER A 465 28.48 24.04 -20.24
CA SER A 465 29.02 25.04 -19.30
C SER A 465 28.13 25.35 -18.10
N LEU A 466 26.92 24.77 -18.01
CA LEU A 466 25.98 24.93 -16.90
C LEU A 466 25.74 23.56 -16.22
N PRO A 467 26.70 23.10 -15.39
CA PRO A 467 26.53 21.90 -14.58
C PRO A 467 25.40 22.09 -13.56
N PHE A 468 24.73 20.99 -13.20
CA PHE A 468 23.72 21.02 -12.14
C PHE A 468 24.39 20.93 -10.76
N ARG A 469 23.80 21.62 -9.78
CA ARG A 469 24.27 21.70 -8.39
C ARG A 469 23.32 20.91 -7.48
N VAL A 470 23.70 19.71 -7.09
CA VAL A 470 22.84 18.79 -6.32
C VAL A 470 23.17 18.83 -4.83
N LEU A 471 22.21 19.19 -3.99
CA LEU A 471 22.37 19.19 -2.54
C LEU A 471 22.34 17.76 -1.99
N LEU A 472 23.48 17.27 -1.48
CA LEU A 472 23.62 15.92 -0.91
C LEU A 472 23.44 15.88 0.62
N SER A 473 23.47 17.03 1.30
CA SER A 473 23.44 17.11 2.78
C SER A 473 22.08 17.46 3.38
N ALA A 474 20.99 17.24 2.62
CA ALA A 474 19.64 17.29 3.17
C ALA A 474 19.28 15.94 3.84
N PRO A 475 18.37 15.93 4.82
CA PRO A 475 17.61 14.71 5.16
C PRO A 475 16.91 14.21 3.90
N SER A 476 17.14 12.95 3.54
CA SER A 476 16.64 12.36 2.28
C SER A 476 15.59 11.28 2.54
N THR A 477 14.60 11.21 1.65
CA THR A 477 13.57 10.18 1.61
C THR A 477 14.12 8.78 1.30
N ALA A 478 13.25 7.75 1.38
CA ALA A 478 13.60 6.32 1.29
C ALA A 478 14.43 5.89 0.06
N CYS A 479 14.44 6.67 -1.02
CA CYS A 479 15.28 6.44 -2.21
C CYS A 479 16.80 6.49 -1.92
N ILE A 480 17.24 7.34 -0.99
CA ILE A 480 18.64 7.47 -0.57
C ILE A 480 18.80 7.17 0.93
N ALA A 481 17.81 7.56 1.74
CA ALA A 481 17.66 7.26 3.18
C ALA A 481 18.89 7.60 4.06
N ARG A 482 19.74 8.53 3.61
CA ARG A 482 21.06 8.82 4.22
C ARG A 482 21.35 10.31 4.18
N THR A 483 21.88 10.83 5.30
CA THR A 483 22.05 12.27 5.54
C THR A 483 23.50 12.56 5.91
N ILE A 484 24.07 13.62 5.33
CA ILE A 484 25.36 14.17 5.77
C ILE A 484 25.07 15.27 6.79
N TRP A 485 25.49 15.07 8.04
CA TRP A 485 25.30 16.02 9.15
C TRP A 485 26.52 16.94 9.31
N ASN A 486 27.30 16.77 10.39
CA ASN A 486 28.50 17.54 10.69
C ASN A 486 29.82 16.82 10.33
N VAL A 487 29.75 15.63 9.73
CA VAL A 487 30.90 14.80 9.33
C VAL A 487 30.69 14.23 7.94
N ALA A 488 31.72 14.28 7.10
CA ALA A 488 31.80 13.56 5.84
C ALA A 488 33.21 12.95 5.65
N ARG A 489 33.32 11.74 5.10
CA ARG A 489 34.59 11.15 4.66
C ARG A 489 34.46 10.78 3.19
N MET A 490 35.39 11.27 2.39
CA MET A 490 35.32 11.23 0.93
C MET A 490 36.61 10.67 0.34
N GLN A 491 36.54 9.94 -0.77
CA GLN A 491 37.70 9.30 -1.42
C GLN A 491 37.45 9.06 -2.91
N SER A 492 38.50 9.02 -3.74
CA SER A 492 38.38 8.79 -5.19
C SER A 492 39.45 7.83 -5.72
N PRO A 493 39.14 6.92 -6.68
CA PRO A 493 40.06 5.88 -7.15
C PRO A 493 41.43 6.40 -7.64
N GLY A 494 41.47 7.36 -8.56
CA GLY A 494 42.71 8.01 -9.02
C GLY A 494 43.24 9.11 -8.10
N GLY A 495 42.58 9.36 -6.97
CA GLY A 495 42.86 10.47 -6.06
C GLY A 495 42.21 11.78 -6.51
N MET A 496 42.36 12.81 -5.68
CA MET A 496 41.61 14.08 -5.82
C MET A 496 42.39 15.26 -5.23
N ARG A 497 41.95 16.48 -5.51
CA ARG A 497 42.52 17.72 -4.95
C ARG A 497 41.47 18.46 -4.14
N LEU A 498 41.86 18.94 -2.97
CA LEU A 498 41.11 19.91 -2.19
C LEU A 498 41.61 21.31 -2.57
N VAL A 499 40.76 22.10 -3.20
CA VAL A 499 41.06 23.46 -3.65
C VAL A 499 40.15 24.49 -2.98
N ASN A 500 40.55 25.75 -2.96
CA ASN A 500 39.62 26.86 -2.68
C ASN A 500 38.60 26.97 -3.83
N ASP A 501 37.34 27.25 -3.50
CA ASP A 501 36.27 27.32 -4.52
C ASP A 501 36.31 28.63 -5.33
N ALA A 502 36.72 29.74 -4.71
CA ALA A 502 36.84 31.05 -5.35
C ALA A 502 38.15 31.22 -6.14
N ASP A 503 39.24 30.58 -5.70
CA ASP A 503 40.48 30.45 -6.46
C ASP A 503 40.95 28.98 -6.53
N PRO A 504 40.51 28.22 -7.55
CA PRO A 504 40.93 26.84 -7.76
C PRO A 504 42.43 26.62 -8.02
N SER A 505 43.25 27.67 -8.15
CA SER A 505 44.72 27.53 -8.18
C SER A 505 45.30 27.23 -6.78
N VAL A 506 44.60 27.67 -5.72
CA VAL A 506 44.97 27.39 -4.32
C VAL A 506 44.58 25.96 -3.97
N THR A 507 45.52 25.02 -4.14
CA THR A 507 45.39 23.63 -3.68
C THR A 507 45.87 23.47 -2.24
N TYR A 508 44.95 23.17 -1.32
CA TYR A 508 45.26 22.86 0.08
C TYR A 508 45.81 21.43 0.24
N PHE A 509 45.33 20.48 -0.56
CA PHE A 509 45.76 19.09 -0.49
C PHE A 509 45.63 18.36 -1.83
N ASP A 510 46.65 17.59 -2.20
CA ASP A 510 46.65 16.70 -3.37
C ASP A 510 46.69 15.24 -2.83
N ALA A 511 45.52 14.60 -2.80
CA ALA A 511 45.29 13.28 -2.19
C ALA A 511 45.61 12.16 -3.18
N ALA A 512 46.33 11.13 -2.73
CA ALA A 512 46.68 9.95 -3.52
C ALA A 512 45.47 9.06 -3.88
N ALA A 513 45.71 8.01 -4.68
CA ALA A 513 44.72 7.02 -5.06
C ALA A 513 44.05 6.38 -3.82
N ASN A 514 42.72 6.50 -3.73
CA ASN A 514 41.91 6.10 -2.56
C ASN A 514 42.36 6.71 -1.21
N GLN A 515 43.10 7.83 -1.21
CA GLN A 515 43.41 8.56 0.02
C GLN A 515 42.19 9.36 0.48
N PRO A 516 41.62 9.09 1.67
CA PRO A 516 40.40 9.77 2.07
C PRO A 516 40.68 11.17 2.60
N VAL A 517 39.72 12.08 2.42
CA VAL A 517 39.66 13.38 3.10
C VAL A 517 38.43 13.37 4.02
N GLY A 518 38.66 13.63 5.30
CA GLY A 518 37.61 13.76 6.31
C GLY A 518 37.29 15.23 6.57
N PHE A 519 36.02 15.60 6.45
CA PHE A 519 35.48 16.91 6.80
C PHE A 519 34.72 16.84 8.12
N THR A 520 34.95 17.84 8.98
CA THR A 520 34.19 18.07 10.21
C THR A 520 33.92 19.56 10.39
N THR A 521 32.82 19.91 11.05
CA THR A 521 32.51 21.31 11.40
C THR A 521 32.68 21.57 12.90
N TYR A 522 33.06 22.81 13.24
CA TYR A 522 33.09 23.32 14.61
C TYR A 522 32.63 24.78 14.62
N GLY A 523 31.36 25.02 15.00
CA GLY A 523 30.74 26.33 14.82
C GLY A 523 30.65 26.69 13.34
N SER A 524 31.19 27.85 12.97
CA SER A 524 31.35 28.29 11.57
C SER A 524 32.59 27.72 10.87
N THR A 525 33.55 27.12 11.60
CA THR A 525 34.79 26.60 11.03
C THR A 525 34.58 25.23 10.36
N LEU A 526 35.00 25.12 9.11
CA LEU A 526 35.22 23.86 8.39
C LEU A 526 36.65 23.38 8.63
N ILE A 527 36.80 22.09 8.93
CA ILE A 527 38.09 21.40 9.07
C ILE A 527 38.12 20.27 8.05
N ALA A 528 39.16 20.22 7.20
CA ALA A 528 39.46 19.06 6.36
C ALA A 528 40.75 18.38 6.83
N THR A 529 40.74 17.05 6.85
CA THR A 529 41.79 16.21 7.47
C THR A 529 42.20 15.10 6.51
N ASP A 530 43.51 14.88 6.37
CA ASP A 530 44.07 13.73 5.67
C ASP A 530 43.69 12.44 6.41
N GLY A 531 42.89 11.59 5.75
CA GLY A 531 42.35 10.35 6.28
C GLY A 531 43.34 9.19 6.42
N TRP A 532 44.61 9.38 6.07
CA TRP A 532 45.72 8.46 6.37
C TRP A 532 46.58 8.95 7.55
N SER A 533 46.97 10.24 7.59
CA SER A 533 47.88 10.76 8.63
C SER A 533 47.18 11.41 9.83
N GLY A 534 45.89 11.72 9.73
CA GLY A 534 45.16 12.51 10.74
C GLY A 534 45.54 14.00 10.76
N ARG A 535 46.41 14.46 9.86
CA ARG A 535 46.83 15.86 9.75
C ARG A 535 45.69 16.72 9.20
N GLN A 536 45.36 17.83 9.87
CA GLN A 536 44.51 18.88 9.30
C GLN A 536 45.19 19.49 8.08
N VAL A 537 44.50 19.52 6.95
CA VAL A 537 44.97 20.06 5.66
C VAL A 537 44.25 21.33 5.23
N TYR A 538 43.07 21.59 5.81
CA TYR A 538 42.39 22.88 5.74
C TYR A 538 41.68 23.17 7.07
N VAL A 539 41.72 24.42 7.52
CA VAL A 539 40.95 24.95 8.65
C VAL A 539 40.57 26.39 8.32
N GLY A 540 39.28 26.71 8.28
CA GLY A 540 38.80 28.07 7.99
C GLY A 540 37.29 28.12 7.75
N GLU A 541 36.80 29.22 7.16
CA GLU A 541 35.37 29.45 6.88
C GLU A 541 35.07 29.53 5.37
N ASP A 542 36.09 29.32 4.52
CA ASP A 542 35.93 29.34 3.06
C ASP A 542 35.10 28.14 2.57
N THR A 543 34.52 28.28 1.38
CA THR A 543 34.04 27.14 0.62
C THR A 543 35.23 26.46 -0.08
N VAL A 544 35.32 25.14 0.06
CA VAL A 544 36.37 24.31 -0.53
C VAL A 544 35.76 23.23 -1.41
N THR A 545 36.45 22.87 -2.49
CA THR A 545 35.92 21.91 -3.46
C THR A 545 36.90 20.76 -3.67
N LEU A 546 36.37 19.53 -3.64
CA LEU A 546 37.08 18.34 -4.09
C LEU A 546 36.90 18.17 -5.60
N VAL A 547 38.03 18.15 -6.31
CA VAL A 547 38.13 17.90 -7.75
C VAL A 547 38.84 16.56 -7.95
N PRO A 548 38.25 15.55 -8.61
CA PRO A 548 38.93 14.29 -8.88
C PRO A 548 40.10 14.52 -9.86
N LYS A 549 41.21 13.80 -9.68
CA LYS A 549 42.42 13.99 -10.51
C LYS A 549 42.20 13.62 -11.98
N GLN A 550 41.26 12.70 -12.23
CA GLN A 550 40.72 12.39 -13.54
C GLN A 550 39.22 12.67 -13.51
N TRP A 551 38.70 13.40 -14.50
CA TRP A 551 37.30 13.86 -14.52
C TRP A 551 36.27 12.72 -14.57
N TRP A 552 36.67 11.51 -14.98
CA TRP A 552 35.82 10.33 -15.02
C TRP A 552 35.76 9.56 -13.68
N ASP A 553 36.73 9.77 -12.78
CA ASP A 553 36.80 9.07 -11.51
C ASP A 553 35.77 9.65 -10.54
N PRO A 554 34.90 8.83 -9.94
CA PRO A 554 33.91 9.33 -9.00
C PRO A 554 34.54 9.61 -7.64
N ILE A 555 33.87 10.45 -6.83
CA ILE A 555 34.18 10.62 -5.41
C ILE A 555 33.12 9.86 -4.60
N GLY A 556 33.56 8.85 -3.85
CA GLY A 556 32.76 8.15 -2.85
C GLY A 556 32.56 9.00 -1.60
N ILE A 557 31.39 8.94 -0.97
CA ILE A 557 31.09 9.58 0.32
C ILE A 557 30.60 8.49 1.29
N ASP A 558 31.36 8.21 2.35
CA ASP A 558 31.11 7.08 3.25
C ASP A 558 29.74 7.19 3.96
N GLN A 559 29.32 8.39 4.35
CA GLN A 559 28.03 8.67 5.02
C GLN A 559 26.81 8.50 4.09
N LYS A 560 27.01 8.59 2.77
CA LYS A 560 26.00 8.19 1.78
C LYS A 560 26.17 6.73 1.37
N GLY A 561 27.35 6.13 1.49
CA GLY A 561 27.66 4.82 0.93
C GLY A 561 27.42 4.76 -0.59
N LEU A 562 27.62 5.89 -1.27
CA LEU A 562 27.39 6.12 -2.69
C LEU A 562 28.57 6.92 -3.26
N ALA A 563 28.78 6.84 -4.57
CA ALA A 563 29.81 7.58 -5.29
C ALA A 563 29.19 8.48 -6.36
N TYR A 564 29.80 9.65 -6.58
CA TYR A 564 29.26 10.74 -7.40
C TYR A 564 30.28 11.18 -8.46
N ARG A 565 29.81 11.59 -9.65
CA ARG A 565 30.67 12.16 -10.70
C ARG A 565 30.86 13.66 -10.53
N GLY A 566 31.90 14.21 -11.13
CA GLY A 566 32.20 15.64 -11.05
C GLY A 566 32.77 16.04 -9.69
N ASN A 567 32.55 17.30 -9.31
CA ASN A 567 33.17 17.88 -8.12
C ASN A 567 32.23 17.83 -6.91
N LEU A 568 32.79 17.82 -5.70
CA LEU A 568 32.05 17.98 -4.46
C LEU A 568 32.49 19.26 -3.75
N GLN A 569 31.62 20.26 -3.76
CA GLN A 569 31.76 21.49 -2.99
C GLN A 569 31.33 21.23 -1.54
N VAL A 570 32.13 21.72 -0.59
CA VAL A 570 31.91 21.55 0.85
C VAL A 570 32.06 22.91 1.53
N GLN A 571 31.03 23.30 2.28
CA GLN A 571 31.01 24.50 3.12
C GLN A 571 30.33 24.20 4.45
N VAL A 572 30.39 25.13 5.40
CA VAL A 572 29.51 25.12 6.58
C VAL A 572 28.14 25.72 6.22
N ARG A 573 27.08 25.21 6.86
CA ARG A 573 25.72 25.74 6.86
C ARG A 573 25.44 26.41 8.21
N ASP A 574 24.48 27.33 8.21
CA ASP A 574 23.61 27.64 9.34
C ASP A 574 23.37 26.41 10.26
N GLU A 575 23.32 26.62 11.58
CA GLU A 575 23.32 25.57 12.61
C GLU A 575 24.65 24.78 12.77
N GLY A 576 25.68 25.04 11.94
CA GLY A 576 27.00 24.41 12.05
C GLY A 576 27.08 23.01 11.45
N ASN A 577 26.16 22.63 10.57
CA ASN A 577 26.21 21.38 9.79
C ASN A 577 27.05 21.56 8.51
N LEU A 578 27.47 20.46 7.87
CA LEU A 578 28.03 20.53 6.52
C LEU A 578 26.93 20.83 5.50
N ARG A 579 27.23 21.68 4.52
CA ARG A 579 26.55 21.69 3.23
C ARG A 579 27.48 21.09 2.18
N VAL A 580 27.05 19.96 1.60
CA VAL A 580 27.75 19.27 0.51
C VAL A 580 26.91 19.39 -0.75
N VAL A 581 27.51 19.92 -1.82
CA VAL A 581 26.86 20.14 -3.12
C VAL A 581 27.69 19.47 -4.21
N ASN A 582 27.07 18.59 -5.00
CA ASN A 582 27.71 17.94 -6.14
C ASN A 582 27.52 18.79 -7.40
N TYR A 583 28.63 19.20 -8.01
CA TYR A 583 28.68 19.93 -9.27
C TYR A 583 28.97 18.95 -10.40
N VAL A 584 27.96 18.66 -11.21
CA VAL A 584 27.94 17.52 -12.14
C VAL A 584 27.37 17.92 -13.51
N SER A 585 27.84 17.29 -14.59
CA SER A 585 27.32 17.56 -15.94
C SER A 585 25.84 17.17 -16.06
N SER A 586 25.10 17.80 -16.96
CA SER A 586 23.65 17.54 -17.10
C SER A 586 23.32 16.11 -17.53
N ASP A 587 24.23 15.43 -18.24
CA ASP A 587 24.09 14.02 -18.59
C ASP A 587 24.63 13.08 -17.51
N ASP A 588 25.69 13.42 -16.79
CA ASP A 588 26.16 12.61 -15.65
C ASP A 588 25.18 12.63 -14.48
N TYR A 589 24.50 13.76 -14.26
CA TYR A 589 23.36 13.84 -13.34
C TYR A 589 22.25 12.87 -13.77
N MET A 590 21.86 12.91 -15.04
CA MET A 590 20.82 12.04 -15.60
C MET A 590 21.19 10.55 -15.55
N ARG A 591 22.46 10.18 -15.72
CA ARG A 591 22.92 8.78 -15.54
C ARG A 591 22.66 8.28 -14.12
N GLY A 592 22.84 9.13 -13.10
CA GLY A 592 22.60 8.79 -11.70
C GLY A 592 21.17 9.01 -11.18
N ALA A 593 20.35 9.80 -11.88
CA ALA A 593 18.95 10.09 -11.52
C ALA A 593 17.95 9.15 -12.21
N LEU A 594 18.04 8.97 -13.54
CA LEU A 594 17.09 8.16 -14.32
C LEU A 594 16.81 6.75 -13.76
N PRO A 595 17.81 5.98 -13.24
CA PRO A 595 17.57 4.67 -12.61
C PRO A 595 16.69 4.70 -11.36
N GLY A 596 16.64 5.84 -10.66
CA GLY A 596 15.78 6.06 -9.49
C GLY A 596 14.37 6.56 -9.85
N GLU A 597 14.15 6.97 -11.09
CA GLU A 597 12.88 7.52 -11.58
C GLU A 597 12.04 6.50 -12.36
N MET A 598 12.66 5.64 -13.18
CA MET A 598 11.95 4.73 -14.09
C MET A 598 12.66 3.36 -14.17
N PRO A 599 11.93 2.22 -14.21
CA PRO A 599 12.55 0.89 -14.22
C PRO A 599 13.53 0.68 -15.38
N ASN A 600 14.74 0.22 -15.07
CA ASN A 600 15.86 0.15 -16.02
C ASN A 600 15.60 -0.76 -17.24
N ASP A 601 14.67 -1.71 -17.14
CA ASP A 601 14.30 -2.69 -18.16
C ASP A 601 13.24 -2.21 -19.16
N TRP A 602 12.49 -1.14 -18.84
CA TRP A 602 11.46 -0.54 -19.69
C TRP A 602 11.99 -0.11 -21.07
N ARG A 603 11.08 0.19 -22.00
CA ARG A 603 11.45 0.46 -23.41
C ARG A 603 12.40 1.67 -23.50
N ILE A 604 13.41 1.55 -24.36
CA ILE A 604 14.44 2.59 -24.51
C ILE A 604 13.85 3.97 -24.85
N GLU A 605 12.78 4.03 -25.64
CA GLU A 605 12.11 5.28 -25.99
C GLU A 605 11.33 5.90 -24.82
N ALA A 606 10.79 5.09 -23.89
CA ALA A 606 10.23 5.59 -22.64
C ALA A 606 11.32 6.13 -21.71
N LEU A 607 12.45 5.42 -21.59
CA LEU A 607 13.62 5.88 -20.85
C LEU A 607 14.21 7.18 -21.45
N ARG A 608 14.20 7.34 -22.78
CA ARG A 608 14.59 8.59 -23.47
C ARG A 608 13.61 9.72 -23.17
N ALA A 609 12.30 9.46 -23.20
CA ALA A 609 11.29 10.46 -22.83
C ALA A 609 11.45 10.92 -21.37
N GLN A 610 11.68 10.00 -20.44
CA GLN A 610 11.97 10.31 -19.05
C GLN A 610 13.29 11.08 -18.90
N ALA A 611 14.36 10.72 -19.62
CA ALA A 611 15.65 11.43 -19.59
C ALA A 611 15.49 12.90 -20.02
N ILE A 612 14.80 13.17 -21.13
CA ILE A 612 14.51 14.54 -21.59
C ILE A 612 13.70 15.29 -20.52
N THR A 613 12.67 14.66 -19.97
CA THR A 613 11.74 15.27 -19.00
C THR A 613 12.45 15.60 -17.68
N ALA A 614 13.17 14.64 -17.09
CA ALA A 614 13.90 14.81 -15.84
C ALA A 614 15.05 15.82 -15.98
N ARG A 615 15.80 15.80 -17.10
CA ARG A 615 16.84 16.81 -17.40
C ARG A 615 16.24 18.21 -17.51
N THR A 616 15.04 18.33 -18.07
CA THR A 616 14.31 19.60 -18.17
C THR A 616 13.87 20.11 -16.81
N TYR A 617 13.35 19.24 -15.93
CA TYR A 617 12.99 19.64 -14.57
C TYR A 617 14.20 20.22 -13.82
N ALA A 618 15.37 19.57 -13.88
CA ALA A 618 16.59 20.08 -13.28
C ALA A 618 17.05 21.43 -13.90
N ALA A 619 16.98 21.57 -15.23
CA ALA A 619 17.26 22.83 -15.91
C ALA A 619 16.30 23.96 -15.51
N TRP A 620 15.01 23.65 -15.30
CA TRP A 620 14.03 24.60 -14.75
C TRP A 620 14.40 25.01 -13.32
N ARG A 621 14.68 24.05 -12.44
CA ARG A 621 15.07 24.29 -11.04
C ARG A 621 16.35 25.11 -10.89
N GLN A 622 17.29 24.94 -11.80
CA GLN A 622 18.48 25.79 -11.96
C GLN A 622 18.10 27.21 -12.45
N SER A 623 17.27 27.32 -13.49
CA SER A 623 16.82 28.63 -14.00
C SER A 623 15.99 29.43 -12.97
N THR A 624 15.37 28.74 -12.00
CA THR A 624 14.68 29.32 -10.84
C THR A 624 15.45 29.08 -9.54
N ALA A 625 16.79 29.09 -9.57
CA ALA A 625 17.60 28.93 -8.37
C ALA A 625 17.47 30.12 -7.41
N GLY A 626 17.49 31.35 -7.94
CA GLY A 626 17.71 32.55 -7.13
C GLY A 626 19.08 32.49 -6.45
N ASP A 627 19.18 33.03 -5.24
CA ASP A 627 20.42 33.06 -4.46
C ASP A 627 20.82 31.69 -3.84
N ARG A 628 20.14 30.59 -4.22
CA ARG A 628 20.49 29.24 -3.74
C ARG A 628 21.83 28.80 -4.30
N THR A 629 22.69 28.25 -3.43
CA THR A 629 23.95 27.59 -3.83
C THR A 629 23.75 26.21 -4.49
N TRP A 630 22.51 25.74 -4.58
CA TRP A 630 22.13 24.44 -5.15
C TRP A 630 20.81 24.56 -5.95
N ASP A 631 20.67 23.72 -6.97
CA ASP A 631 19.53 23.73 -7.91
C ASP A 631 18.44 22.75 -7.47
N VAL A 632 18.85 21.52 -7.13
CA VAL A 632 18.00 20.35 -6.82
C VAL A 632 18.56 19.55 -5.63
N ARG A 633 17.73 18.74 -4.98
CA ARG A 633 18.13 17.72 -3.99
C ARG A 633 18.41 16.36 -4.63
N ASP A 634 18.91 15.42 -3.83
CA ASP A 634 19.12 14.02 -4.21
C ASP A 634 17.95 13.07 -3.82
N ASP A 635 16.82 13.61 -3.38
CA ASP A 635 15.67 12.87 -2.85
C ASP A 635 14.34 13.22 -3.55
N THR A 636 13.22 12.58 -3.17
CA THR A 636 11.92 12.72 -3.87
C THR A 636 11.26 14.10 -3.71
N ALA A 637 11.91 15.07 -3.06
CA ALA A 637 11.51 16.48 -3.11
C ALA A 637 12.00 17.18 -4.40
N ASP A 638 12.96 16.57 -5.12
CA ASP A 638 13.38 16.92 -6.47
C ASP A 638 13.44 15.67 -7.36
N GLN A 639 14.51 14.86 -7.28
CA GLN A 639 14.73 13.61 -8.03
C GLN A 639 15.66 12.64 -7.27
N CYS A 640 15.47 11.33 -7.44
CA CYS A 640 16.19 10.23 -6.81
C CYS A 640 17.63 10.05 -7.33
N TYR A 641 18.54 10.98 -7.01
CA TYR A 641 19.90 10.99 -7.54
C TYR A 641 20.91 10.19 -6.69
N GLY A 642 21.15 8.94 -7.07
CA GLY A 642 22.16 8.08 -6.43
C GLY A 642 23.59 8.17 -7.00
N GLY A 643 23.85 9.15 -7.88
CA GLY A 643 25.16 9.35 -8.50
C GLY A 643 25.63 8.17 -9.37
N ARG A 644 26.95 7.98 -9.44
CA ARG A 644 27.60 6.88 -10.17
C ARG A 644 27.14 5.50 -9.67
N SER A 645 26.74 5.40 -8.40
CA SER A 645 26.29 4.14 -7.79
C SER A 645 24.94 3.64 -8.29
N PHE A 646 24.12 4.47 -8.96
CA PHE A 646 22.82 4.05 -9.53
C PHE A 646 22.89 3.70 -11.03
N GLU A 647 23.97 4.09 -11.73
CA GLU A 647 24.04 4.03 -13.21
C GLU A 647 23.87 2.60 -13.78
N SER A 648 22.82 2.37 -14.56
CA SER A 648 22.69 1.14 -15.38
C SER A 648 23.16 1.40 -16.82
N PRO A 649 23.64 0.36 -17.55
CA PRO A 649 24.01 0.52 -18.96
C PRO A 649 22.85 0.97 -19.86
N ARG A 650 21.63 0.49 -19.59
CA ARG A 650 20.44 0.74 -20.43
C ARG A 650 19.88 2.15 -20.25
N THR A 651 19.82 2.64 -19.01
CA THR A 651 19.50 4.05 -18.72
C THR A 651 20.61 4.98 -19.18
N SER A 652 21.88 4.60 -19.04
CA SER A 652 23.01 5.38 -19.59
C SER A 652 22.92 5.58 -21.11
N ALA A 653 22.53 4.54 -21.86
CA ALA A 653 22.30 4.64 -23.31
C ALA A 653 21.10 5.54 -23.68
N ALA A 654 20.04 5.56 -22.86
CA ALA A 654 18.92 6.49 -23.04
C ALA A 654 19.35 7.95 -22.77
N VAL A 655 20.20 8.19 -21.79
CA VAL A 655 20.77 9.51 -21.49
C VAL A 655 21.73 9.96 -22.59
N GLU A 656 22.59 9.08 -23.09
CA GLU A 656 23.54 9.36 -24.17
C GLU A 656 22.85 9.65 -25.51
N SER A 657 21.85 8.85 -25.90
CA SER A 657 21.03 9.11 -27.09
C SER A 657 20.17 10.38 -26.98
N THR A 658 20.01 10.93 -25.78
CA THR A 658 19.32 12.21 -25.52
C THR A 658 20.28 13.29 -25.00
N ALA A 659 21.59 13.16 -25.20
CA ALA A 659 22.62 13.97 -24.56
C ALA A 659 22.28 15.47 -24.59
N GLY A 660 22.18 16.09 -23.41
CA GLY A 660 21.83 17.49 -23.20
C GLY A 660 20.41 17.93 -23.60
N GLN A 661 19.55 17.09 -24.19
CA GLN A 661 18.21 17.49 -24.65
C GLN A 661 17.30 17.92 -23.48
N ILE A 662 16.64 19.06 -23.63
CA ILE A 662 15.62 19.59 -22.71
C ILE A 662 14.44 20.19 -23.48
N LEU A 663 13.33 20.46 -22.80
CA LEU A 663 12.14 21.13 -23.35
C LEU A 663 12.07 22.58 -22.88
N THR A 664 11.72 23.49 -23.77
CA THR A 664 11.58 24.92 -23.49
C THR A 664 10.25 25.49 -23.98
N TYR A 665 9.79 26.56 -23.34
CA TYR A 665 8.66 27.38 -23.76
C TYR A 665 9.07 28.85 -23.64
N ALA A 666 8.77 29.65 -24.67
CA ALA A 666 9.29 31.01 -24.81
C ALA A 666 10.82 31.14 -24.54
N GLY A 667 11.59 30.12 -24.98
CA GLY A 667 13.05 30.06 -24.82
C GLY A 667 13.58 29.64 -23.44
N LYS A 668 12.72 29.45 -22.42
CA LYS A 668 13.11 29.06 -21.06
C LYS A 668 12.78 27.58 -20.78
N PRO A 669 13.55 26.84 -19.96
CA PRO A 669 13.20 25.48 -19.56
C PRO A 669 11.83 25.42 -18.89
N ILE A 670 11.01 24.44 -19.27
CA ILE A 670 9.65 24.28 -18.71
C ILE A 670 9.65 23.58 -17.36
N ARG A 671 8.60 23.81 -16.55
CA ARG A 671 8.32 23.02 -15.34
C ARG A 671 7.88 21.59 -15.74
N ALA A 672 8.81 20.76 -16.20
CA ALA A 672 8.56 19.40 -16.70
C ALA A 672 8.20 18.41 -15.58
N LEU A 673 6.96 18.48 -15.08
CA LEU A 673 6.42 17.52 -14.11
C LEU A 673 6.17 16.16 -14.75
N TYR A 674 6.19 15.10 -13.94
CA TYR A 674 5.87 13.73 -14.36
C TYR A 674 5.39 12.90 -13.16
N SER A 675 4.63 11.84 -13.41
CA SER A 675 4.19 10.93 -12.34
C SER A 675 3.96 9.50 -12.86
N SER A 676 3.92 8.53 -11.96
CA SER A 676 3.93 7.10 -12.31
C SER A 676 2.79 6.71 -13.26
N ALA A 677 1.55 6.97 -12.85
CA ALA A 677 0.37 6.76 -13.67
C ALA A 677 -0.68 7.83 -13.40
N HIS A 678 -1.38 8.27 -14.43
CA HIS A 678 -2.40 9.29 -14.38
C HIS A 678 -3.79 8.70 -14.19
N GLY A 679 -4.01 7.46 -14.61
CA GLY A 679 -5.31 6.80 -14.76
C GLY A 679 -5.97 7.06 -16.12
N GLY A 680 -5.16 7.35 -17.14
CA GLY A 680 -5.58 7.59 -18.53
C GLY A 680 -5.83 9.05 -18.94
N ILE A 681 -5.67 10.04 -18.04
CA ILE A 681 -5.80 11.48 -18.37
C ILE A 681 -4.96 12.37 -17.43
N SER A 682 -4.17 13.29 -17.98
CA SER A 682 -3.43 14.30 -17.19
C SER A 682 -4.32 15.47 -16.75
N GLU A 683 -3.80 16.34 -15.91
CA GLU A 683 -4.51 17.50 -15.35
C GLU A 683 -3.72 18.81 -15.52
N ASN A 684 -4.43 19.93 -15.62
CA ASN A 684 -3.81 21.25 -15.52
C ASN A 684 -3.24 21.45 -14.11
N VAL A 685 -1.95 21.78 -14.01
CA VAL A 685 -1.28 22.09 -12.73
C VAL A 685 -2.01 23.19 -11.94
N GLY A 686 -2.67 24.12 -12.63
CA GLY A 686 -3.53 25.16 -12.07
C GLY A 686 -4.73 24.61 -11.29
N CYS A 687 -5.24 23.43 -11.61
CA CYS A 687 -6.34 22.78 -10.90
C CYS A 687 -5.90 21.93 -9.69
N LEU A 688 -4.60 21.67 -9.52
CA LEU A 688 -4.07 20.84 -8.43
C LEU A 688 -3.02 21.58 -7.60
N LEU A 689 -1.75 21.57 -8.03
CA LEU A 689 -0.64 22.12 -7.24
C LEU A 689 -0.77 23.65 -7.11
N GLU A 690 -1.18 24.33 -8.18
CA GLU A 690 -1.28 25.78 -8.28
C GLU A 690 -2.72 26.30 -8.02
N ALA A 691 -3.66 25.45 -7.60
CA ALA A 691 -5.03 25.85 -7.28
C ALA A 691 -5.12 26.95 -6.22
N GLU A 692 -5.91 27.98 -6.51
CA GLU A 692 -6.05 29.21 -5.73
C GLU A 692 -7.24 29.12 -4.75
N ARG A 693 -7.12 29.77 -3.59
CA ARG A 693 -8.25 29.94 -2.67
C ARG A 693 -9.00 31.24 -3.00
N VAL A 694 -10.31 31.17 -3.18
CA VAL A 694 -11.19 32.30 -3.46
C VAL A 694 -12.34 32.30 -2.46
N GLY A 695 -12.34 33.28 -1.56
CA GLY A 695 -13.24 33.27 -0.40
C GLY A 695 -12.97 32.04 0.47
N THR A 696 -13.99 31.23 0.70
CA THR A 696 -13.89 29.98 1.47
C THR A 696 -13.38 28.79 0.64
N THR A 697 -13.61 28.79 -0.68
CA THR A 697 -13.44 27.66 -1.61
C THR A 697 -12.17 27.76 -2.46
N TRP A 698 -11.95 26.81 -3.37
CA TRP A 698 -10.80 26.76 -4.29
C TRP A 698 -11.23 26.72 -5.76
N ARG A 699 -10.37 27.27 -6.63
CA ARG A 699 -10.53 27.22 -8.10
C ARG A 699 -9.24 26.79 -8.78
N CYS A 700 -9.34 26.39 -10.05
CA CYS A 700 -8.17 26.32 -10.91
C CYS A 700 -7.58 27.73 -11.13
N ALA A 701 -6.26 27.86 -11.05
CA ALA A 701 -5.52 28.92 -11.73
C ALA A 701 -5.44 28.63 -13.24
N ASP A 702 -5.05 29.62 -14.04
CA ASP A 702 -4.83 29.45 -15.50
C ASP A 702 -3.81 28.34 -15.80
N GLY A 703 -2.77 28.22 -14.95
CA GLY A 703 -1.70 27.24 -15.09
C GLY A 703 -0.75 27.57 -16.25
N TRP A 704 -0.25 26.53 -16.93
CA TRP A 704 0.77 26.68 -17.98
C TRP A 704 0.33 25.93 -19.25
N PRO A 705 0.41 26.54 -20.46
CA PRO A 705 -0.04 25.90 -21.70
C PRO A 705 0.62 24.55 -22.01
N TYR A 706 1.86 24.35 -21.55
CA TYR A 706 2.63 23.12 -21.70
C TYR A 706 2.37 22.07 -20.59
N LEU A 707 1.47 22.35 -19.64
CA LEU A 707 0.97 21.40 -18.63
C LEU A 707 -0.57 21.34 -18.71
N ALA A 708 -1.10 21.16 -19.92
CA ALA A 708 -2.53 21.03 -20.16
C ALA A 708 -3.06 19.61 -19.84
N VAL A 709 -4.39 19.48 -19.85
CA VAL A 709 -5.10 18.19 -19.86
C VAL A 709 -4.81 17.47 -21.19
N VAL A 710 -4.38 16.21 -21.11
CA VAL A 710 -4.02 15.35 -22.24
C VAL A 710 -4.57 13.94 -21.97
N ASP A 711 -5.32 13.40 -22.93
CA ASP A 711 -5.76 12.00 -22.91
C ASP A 711 -4.59 11.04 -23.11
N ASP A 712 -4.50 10.01 -22.28
CA ASP A 712 -3.42 9.01 -22.32
C ASP A 712 -3.97 7.58 -22.45
N PRO A 713 -4.54 7.22 -23.62
CA PRO A 713 -5.04 5.87 -23.87
C PRO A 713 -3.94 4.81 -23.92
N ALA A 714 -2.67 5.20 -24.07
CA ALA A 714 -1.55 4.27 -24.07
C ALA A 714 -1.27 3.72 -22.66
N GLU A 715 -1.41 4.54 -21.61
CA GLU A 715 -1.25 4.10 -20.23
C GLU A 715 -2.26 3.02 -19.82
N LEU A 716 -3.51 3.15 -20.30
CA LEU A 716 -4.58 2.19 -20.02
C LEU A 716 -4.32 0.81 -20.64
N ALA A 717 -3.49 0.74 -21.68
CA ALA A 717 -3.07 -0.48 -22.35
C ALA A 717 -1.58 -0.84 -22.13
N ALA A 718 -0.89 -0.13 -21.23
CA ALA A 718 0.53 -0.33 -20.96
C ALA A 718 0.81 -1.57 -20.09
N TYR A 719 1.94 -2.22 -20.37
CA TYR A 719 2.42 -3.37 -19.61
C TYR A 719 3.95 -3.33 -19.42
N ASP A 720 4.47 -4.15 -18.53
CA ASP A 720 5.90 -4.45 -18.44
C ASP A 720 6.14 -5.95 -18.15
N ALA A 721 7.37 -6.34 -17.81
CA ALA A 721 7.73 -7.73 -17.52
C ALA A 721 6.95 -8.37 -16.35
N ARG A 722 6.22 -7.59 -15.55
CA ARG A 722 5.42 -8.01 -14.39
C ARG A 722 3.91 -8.07 -14.68
N GLY A 723 3.48 -7.63 -15.88
CA GLY A 723 2.08 -7.62 -16.29
C GLY A 723 1.57 -6.23 -16.69
N GLN A 724 0.24 -6.06 -16.68
CA GLN A 724 -0.41 -4.77 -16.97
C GLN A 724 -0.17 -3.74 -15.86
N ASN A 725 -0.29 -2.45 -16.19
CA ASN A 725 -0.22 -1.33 -15.25
C ASN A 725 -1.08 -1.58 -13.96
N PRO A 726 -0.47 -1.81 -12.78
CA PRO A 726 -1.18 -2.17 -11.55
C PRO A 726 -1.81 -0.97 -10.83
N HIS A 727 -2.08 0.11 -11.56
CA HIS A 727 -2.69 1.34 -11.07
C HIS A 727 -3.97 1.72 -11.86
N GLN A 728 -4.44 0.86 -12.77
CA GLN A 728 -5.66 1.10 -13.55
C GLN A 728 -6.92 1.30 -12.70
N LEU A 729 -7.03 0.62 -11.55
CA LEU A 729 -8.11 0.73 -10.57
C LEU A 729 -7.58 0.47 -9.15
N TRP A 730 -8.17 1.14 -8.16
CA TRP A 730 -8.03 0.84 -6.73
C TRP A 730 -9.20 1.44 -5.95
N SER A 731 -9.47 0.94 -4.75
CA SER A 731 -10.40 1.55 -3.79
C SER A 731 -9.75 1.73 -2.42
N ARG A 732 -10.29 2.65 -1.61
CA ARG A 732 -9.96 2.80 -0.18
C ARG A 732 -11.10 3.47 0.58
N PHE A 733 -11.52 2.84 1.68
CA PHE A 733 -12.44 3.42 2.65
C PHE A 733 -11.70 4.28 3.68
N PHE A 734 -12.38 5.29 4.22
CA PHE A 734 -12.04 6.01 5.45
C PHE A 734 -13.31 6.22 6.25
N SER A 735 -13.27 5.99 7.56
CA SER A 735 -14.43 6.28 8.40
C SER A 735 -14.57 7.77 8.71
N GLY A 736 -15.77 8.18 9.08
CA GLY A 736 -16.06 9.55 9.49
C GLY A 736 -15.18 10.04 10.64
N GLY A 737 -14.83 9.15 11.58
CA GLY A 737 -13.91 9.43 12.67
C GLY A 737 -12.46 9.62 12.22
N GLU A 738 -12.02 8.88 11.21
CA GLU A 738 -10.69 9.07 10.60
C GLU A 738 -10.61 10.39 9.83
N ILE A 739 -11.61 10.69 9.01
CA ILE A 739 -11.73 11.96 8.26
C ILE A 739 -11.70 13.14 9.23
N ARG A 740 -12.51 13.11 10.30
CA ARG A 740 -12.52 14.14 11.36
C ARG A 740 -11.14 14.31 11.99
N ARG A 741 -10.54 13.21 12.49
CA ARG A 741 -9.22 13.22 13.17
C ARG A 741 -8.15 13.87 12.30
N GLN A 742 -8.08 13.48 11.04
CA GLN A 742 -7.10 14.00 10.09
C GLN A 742 -7.31 15.48 9.73
N ILE A 743 -8.55 15.97 9.72
CA ILE A 743 -8.84 17.41 9.52
C ILE A 743 -8.42 18.22 10.76
N VAL A 744 -8.65 17.69 11.97
CA VAL A 744 -8.17 18.31 13.22
C VAL A 744 -6.64 18.37 13.26
N GLU A 745 -5.96 17.27 12.91
CA GLU A 745 -4.49 17.16 12.93
C GLU A 745 -3.81 18.08 11.89
N ASP A 746 -4.32 18.13 10.66
CA ASP A 746 -3.60 18.74 9.52
C ASP A 746 -4.07 20.19 9.21
N TYR A 747 -5.24 20.59 9.74
CA TYR A 747 -5.87 21.90 9.50
C TYR A 747 -6.39 22.60 10.78
N GLY A 748 -6.45 21.94 11.94
CA GLY A 748 -6.87 22.55 13.21
C GLY A 748 -8.37 22.84 13.34
N ILE A 749 -9.22 22.18 12.54
CA ILE A 749 -10.68 22.41 12.50
C ILE A 749 -11.40 21.15 12.98
N ASP A 750 -12.25 21.26 14.00
CA ASP A 750 -13.12 20.16 14.43
C ASP A 750 -14.54 20.31 13.89
N ILE A 751 -14.79 19.62 12.78
CA ILE A 751 -16.10 19.54 12.10
C ILE A 751 -17.19 18.85 12.93
N GLY A 752 -16.85 18.21 14.06
CA GLY A 752 -17.75 17.31 14.78
C GLY A 752 -17.86 15.96 14.08
N ASP A 753 -18.98 15.27 14.24
CA ASP A 753 -19.18 13.96 13.64
C ASP A 753 -19.45 14.09 12.14
N PHE A 754 -18.89 13.20 11.32
CA PHE A 754 -18.97 13.29 9.87
C PHE A 754 -20.40 13.17 9.33
N VAL A 755 -20.78 14.08 8.42
CA VAL A 755 -22.11 14.12 7.79
C VAL A 755 -22.03 13.92 6.27
N SER A 756 -21.11 14.61 5.58
CA SER A 756 -21.02 14.55 4.11
C SER A 756 -19.64 14.96 3.60
N LEU A 757 -19.30 14.49 2.39
CA LEU A 757 -18.14 14.92 1.62
C LEU A 757 -18.54 15.11 0.16
N GLU A 758 -18.21 16.26 -0.42
CA GLU A 758 -18.46 16.63 -1.81
C GLU A 758 -17.15 16.96 -2.53
N LEU A 759 -17.06 16.63 -3.83
CA LEU A 759 -15.87 16.86 -4.66
C LEU A 759 -16.12 17.99 -5.66
N ASN A 760 -15.32 19.04 -5.59
CA ASN A 760 -15.31 20.16 -6.52
C ASN A 760 -14.39 19.81 -7.71
N MET A 761 -14.96 19.34 -8.82
CA MET A 761 -14.21 18.68 -9.90
C MET A 761 -13.65 19.66 -10.95
N SER A 762 -12.42 19.39 -11.39
CA SER A 762 -11.77 20.02 -12.54
C SER A 762 -12.33 19.51 -13.88
N PRO A 763 -12.02 20.20 -15.00
CA PRO A 763 -12.28 19.66 -16.34
C PRO A 763 -11.54 18.35 -16.65
N GLY A 764 -10.35 18.11 -16.06
CA GLY A 764 -9.59 16.86 -16.18
C GLY A 764 -10.10 15.73 -15.26
N GLY A 765 -11.20 15.94 -14.53
CA GLY A 765 -11.87 14.90 -13.76
C GLY A 765 -11.27 14.60 -12.39
N ARG A 766 -10.59 15.57 -11.76
CA ARG A 766 -9.96 15.45 -10.43
C ARG A 766 -10.50 16.52 -9.46
N PRO A 767 -10.56 16.28 -8.14
CA PRO A 767 -11.00 17.31 -7.20
C PRO A 767 -9.98 18.45 -7.09
N VAL A 768 -10.41 19.66 -7.45
CA VAL A 768 -9.74 20.93 -7.12
C VAL A 768 -9.83 21.15 -5.61
N SER A 769 -10.98 20.84 -5.02
CA SER A 769 -11.19 20.81 -3.58
C SER A 769 -12.22 19.78 -3.13
N VAL A 770 -12.26 19.60 -1.81
CA VAL A 770 -13.05 18.59 -1.10
C VAL A 770 -13.78 19.29 0.04
N LEU A 771 -15.09 19.44 -0.11
CA LEU A 771 -15.95 20.07 0.89
C LEU A 771 -16.45 19.00 1.86
N VAL A 772 -15.96 19.05 3.10
CA VAL A 772 -16.36 18.16 4.19
C VAL A 772 -17.29 18.90 5.13
N ARG A 773 -18.40 18.28 5.53
CA ARG A 773 -19.30 18.80 6.58
C ARG A 773 -19.45 17.77 7.70
N GLY A 774 -19.40 18.24 8.93
CA GLY A 774 -19.80 17.47 10.11
C GLY A 774 -20.97 18.11 10.86
N THR A 775 -21.22 17.64 12.09
CA THR A 775 -22.32 18.10 12.95
C THR A 775 -22.07 19.45 13.63
N HIS A 776 -20.83 19.96 13.62
CA HIS A 776 -20.43 21.19 14.29
C HIS A 776 -19.93 22.27 13.32
N ASP A 777 -19.13 21.90 12.31
CA ASP A 777 -18.56 22.83 11.33
C ASP A 777 -18.32 22.16 9.96
N TRP A 778 -17.87 22.93 8.96
CA TRP A 778 -17.54 22.47 7.62
C TRP A 778 -16.25 23.12 7.11
N VAL A 779 -15.57 22.46 6.17
CA VAL A 779 -14.33 22.99 5.58
C VAL A 779 -14.19 22.54 4.12
N ASP A 780 -13.71 23.45 3.27
CA ASP A 780 -13.35 23.15 1.88
C ASP A 780 -11.82 23.09 1.70
N LEU A 781 -11.32 21.89 1.43
CA LEU A 781 -9.91 21.50 1.53
C LEU A 781 -9.29 21.34 0.14
N LYS A 782 -8.09 21.89 -0.09
CA LYS A 782 -7.39 21.78 -1.38
C LYS A 782 -7.16 20.30 -1.75
N GLY A 783 -7.66 19.90 -2.92
CA GLY A 783 -7.89 18.48 -3.25
C GLY A 783 -6.63 17.63 -3.24
N ASP A 784 -5.55 18.07 -3.90
CA ASP A 784 -4.28 17.33 -3.92
C ASP A 784 -3.69 17.14 -2.51
N ARG A 785 -3.69 18.20 -1.68
CA ARG A 785 -3.18 18.12 -0.30
C ARG A 785 -4.04 17.18 0.54
N PHE A 786 -5.36 17.35 0.57
CA PHE A 786 -6.21 16.53 1.42
C PHE A 786 -6.25 15.06 0.97
N LEU A 787 -6.41 14.80 -0.32
CA LEU A 787 -6.54 13.43 -0.82
C LEU A 787 -5.21 12.67 -0.78
N ARG A 788 -4.08 13.28 -1.20
CA ARG A 788 -2.79 12.59 -1.34
C ARG A 788 -1.81 12.82 -0.20
N THR A 789 -1.83 13.97 0.48
CA THR A 789 -0.95 14.22 1.64
C THR A 789 -1.62 13.79 2.94
N THR A 790 -2.83 14.30 3.22
CA THR A 790 -3.55 14.01 4.47
C THR A 790 -4.07 12.57 4.47
N LEU A 791 -4.99 12.21 3.57
CA LEU A 791 -5.57 10.85 3.51
C LEU A 791 -4.62 9.78 2.92
N GLY A 792 -3.54 10.18 2.24
CA GLY A 792 -2.56 9.25 1.67
C GLY A 792 -3.11 8.37 0.53
N LEU A 793 -4.00 8.90 -0.31
CA LEU A 793 -4.45 8.22 -1.54
C LEU A 793 -3.34 8.19 -2.59
N LYS A 794 -3.38 7.16 -3.47
CA LYS A 794 -2.39 6.99 -4.55
C LYS A 794 -2.42 8.16 -5.53
N SER A 795 -3.61 8.68 -5.86
CA SER A 795 -3.80 9.80 -6.79
C SER A 795 -5.04 10.64 -6.42
N THR A 796 -5.22 11.76 -7.13
CA THR A 796 -6.42 12.61 -7.11
C THR A 796 -7.49 12.24 -8.14
N LEU A 797 -7.25 11.28 -9.05
CA LEU A 797 -8.29 10.84 -10.00
C LEU A 797 -9.18 9.83 -9.30
N VAL A 798 -10.18 10.35 -8.59
CA VAL A 798 -11.10 9.59 -7.72
C VAL A 798 -12.56 9.91 -8.00
N ARG A 799 -13.42 8.95 -7.67
CA ARG A 799 -14.87 9.07 -7.55
C ARG A 799 -15.33 8.46 -6.23
N MET A 800 -16.59 8.69 -5.90
CA MET A 800 -17.26 8.14 -4.72
C MET A 800 -18.55 7.45 -5.15
N ILE A 801 -19.00 6.51 -4.33
CA ILE A 801 -20.16 5.64 -4.52
C ILE A 801 -21.32 6.10 -3.59
N PRO A 802 -22.61 5.81 -3.82
CA PRO A 802 -23.20 4.75 -4.67
C PRO A 802 -22.81 4.79 -6.16
N PHE A 803 -22.67 3.60 -6.75
CA PHE A 803 -22.86 3.38 -8.19
C PHE A 803 -24.35 3.15 -8.46
#